data_AF-A0A496XLG3-F1
#
_entry.id   AF-A0A496XLG3-F1
#
_cell.length_a   1.000
_cell.length_b   1.000
_cell.length_c   1.000
_cell.angle_alpha   90.00
_cell.angle_beta   90.00
_cell.angle_gamma   90.00
#
_symmetry.space_group_name_H-M   'P 1'
#
loop_
_entity.id
_entity.type
_entity.pdbx_description
1 polymer ?
#
loop_
_entity_poly.entity_id
_entity_poly.type
_entity_poly.pdbx_seq_one_letter_code
_entity_poly.pdbx_strand_id
1 'polypeptide(L)'
;MKSLLLFAFLSISFIQLHAQSECETDFTLENKKYFDELVRQAELDQSRGPDDIIEVPIVFYIETYNGTPVYNSANLNNVISQNNAYFASANVEFSICTIILFENGTSAERIDHVIRIFIETSYSGCGVSYGGGNITINPNCNRPFKEIVGHEIGHELGLPHTHGYTNMGTTTELVDGSNCTTDGDRFCDTPADPNILYEVNGSCIYTGTRTDANGDSYNPDTHNLMSYARGGCPNHFSLEQNARIHSVAEAKGYYCCLTPEPETNDVSVCTESTATLTASIASGEIRWYDAPGGNLIHTGTTYTTPVLNTTKSYFLYGYEGCESDPVKVTVNVLPTGGVMSNISEQLTQFGTDSVSSYIYDVLNADSILYLSISFSELWSFNGEHGSEQLVFSVGGGGGDGVNSSNLTSIAAGNNKILLGVNNQTDGPSLWVSDGTAGGAELLIEWGNIDYRFSNFWITELNGSFIFELTRLPDENAEIWISDGTVAGTQMVVSLPNTSSFSINRFYNYNGKLYFIAASALYDLEPWVTDGTAAGTYMLKEINLGGSANPANFIEHNGMLFFTANDGVNGNELWKTDGTSENTERVTDINPDGNTHFTNFKSIDNYLYFYADNGLIGAEPYLTDGTSSGTVLIENINPSIGSYPNSFTKCNGSVYFLASSVQGEIADLYNYQPDTEILTQVKQFSTPGFITSEMVCYNNQLYFSSASEQNNFEPWVSDGTESGTEQWLDLNPGGSSYPAKFTAFKGELIFTARGPEEQFYHVTEENYHVCNGEQVTITTQNHTGTVSWYDAPVDGNLLATGYSFQSEALSNSISFWADLTIEGCTSERTEIGVAVTTIELNASITHETNPADGAIDLTVSGGLPPYHFDWDTDGTGDFDDEEDLLGLVPGTYQVSVIDSSACLSVASFEVFSIPK
;
A
#
# COMPACT_ATOMS: atom_id res chain seq x y z
N MET A 1 8.48 -41.85 59.27
CA MET A 1 9.79 -42.26 58.73
C MET A 1 9.71 -42.16 57.21
N LYS A 2 10.55 -41.28 56.61
CA LYS A 2 11.13 -41.28 55.23
C LYS A 2 10.15 -41.55 54.06
N SER A 3 9.97 -40.76 53.01
CA SER A 3 10.78 -39.80 52.22
C SER A 3 9.76 -39.05 51.32
N LEU A 4 9.61 -37.72 51.28
CA LEU A 4 10.41 -36.65 50.65
C LEU A 4 10.86 -36.88 49.17
N LEU A 5 10.33 -35.99 48.32
CA LEU A 5 10.80 -35.38 47.04
C LEU A 5 11.15 -36.24 45.82
N LEU A 6 10.37 -36.12 44.74
CA LEU A 6 10.70 -35.35 43.51
C LEU A 6 9.50 -35.43 42.53
N PHE A 7 9.36 -34.45 41.62
CA PHE A 7 8.33 -34.29 40.57
C PHE A 7 7.12 -33.40 40.89
N ALA A 8 7.39 -32.11 41.12
CA ALA A 8 6.63 -30.97 40.61
C ALA A 8 7.52 -29.73 40.77
N PHE A 9 7.49 -28.79 39.82
CA PHE A 9 8.38 -27.62 39.61
C PHE A 9 9.60 -27.86 38.71
N LEU A 10 9.39 -27.69 37.40
CA LEU A 10 10.41 -27.32 36.42
C LEU A 10 9.70 -26.81 35.16
N SER A 11 9.21 -25.57 35.20
CA SER A 11 8.81 -24.81 34.00
C SER A 11 8.39 -23.36 34.25
N ILE A 12 8.79 -22.74 35.37
CA ILE A 12 8.65 -21.29 35.57
C ILE A 12 9.88 -20.85 36.38
N SER A 13 10.47 -19.71 36.01
CA SER A 13 11.69 -19.08 36.56
C SER A 13 13.00 -19.41 35.83
N PHE A 14 13.15 -19.00 34.57
CA PHE A 14 14.47 -18.60 34.01
C PHE A 14 14.41 -17.71 32.75
N ILE A 15 13.23 -17.30 32.27
CA ILE A 15 13.08 -16.52 31.03
C ILE A 15 12.73 -15.04 31.25
N GLN A 16 12.57 -14.57 32.49
CA GLN A 16 12.08 -13.20 32.75
C GLN A 16 12.97 -12.39 33.71
N LEU A 17 14.29 -12.41 33.47
CA LEU A 17 15.25 -11.57 34.22
C LEU A 17 16.50 -11.14 33.43
N HIS A 18 16.56 -11.38 32.12
CA HIS A 18 17.72 -10.99 31.29
C HIS A 18 17.56 -9.61 30.60
N ALA A 19 16.34 -9.08 30.44
CA ALA A 19 16.10 -7.92 29.57
C ALA A 19 16.25 -6.53 30.23
N GLN A 20 16.67 -6.42 31.50
CA GLN A 20 16.65 -5.12 32.22
C GLN A 20 18.02 -4.57 32.63
N SER A 21 19.12 -5.11 32.10
CA SER A 21 20.48 -4.72 32.55
C SER A 21 21.52 -4.44 31.46
N GLU A 22 21.19 -4.56 30.17
CA GLU A 22 22.20 -4.59 29.10
C GLU A 22 22.04 -3.41 28.12
N CYS A 23 23.17 -2.96 27.58
CA CYS A 23 23.27 -2.06 26.43
C CYS A 23 23.04 -2.91 25.16
N GLU A 24 22.37 -2.36 24.16
CA GLU A 24 22.09 -3.11 22.91
C GLU A 24 22.98 -2.63 21.74
N THR A 25 23.98 -1.77 22.00
CA THR A 25 24.92 -1.27 20.99
C THR A 25 25.94 -2.33 20.60
N ASP A 26 25.81 -2.89 19.40
CA ASP A 26 26.80 -3.80 18.81
C ASP A 26 27.71 -3.07 17.81
N PHE A 27 29.03 -3.29 17.91
CA PHE A 27 29.99 -2.72 16.96
C PHE A 27 30.29 -3.71 15.83
N THR A 28 30.05 -3.29 14.60
CA THR A 28 30.37 -4.08 13.39
C THR A 28 31.78 -3.80 12.86
N LEU A 29 32.23 -4.62 11.89
CA LEU A 29 33.47 -4.39 11.15
C LEU A 29 33.45 -3.07 10.35
N GLU A 30 32.27 -2.57 10.00
CA GLU A 30 32.08 -1.31 9.30
C GLU A 30 32.26 -0.11 10.24
N ASN A 31 31.70 -0.16 11.45
CA ASN A 31 31.92 0.87 12.47
C ASN A 31 33.43 1.04 12.76
N LYS A 32 34.18 -0.06 12.75
CA LYS A 32 35.64 -0.02 12.89
C LYS A 32 36.32 0.81 11.80
N LYS A 33 36.01 0.56 10.52
CA LYS A 33 36.61 1.31 9.41
C LYS A 33 36.27 2.80 9.50
N TYR A 34 35.03 3.10 9.88
CA TYR A 34 34.55 4.46 10.04
C TYR A 34 35.33 5.23 11.12
N PHE A 35 35.42 4.71 12.34
CA PHE A 35 36.12 5.40 13.41
C PHE A 35 37.65 5.44 13.22
N ASP A 36 38.25 4.42 12.59
CA ASP A 36 39.69 4.44 12.25
C ASP A 36 39.98 5.56 11.21
N GLU A 37 39.06 5.79 10.28
CA GLU A 37 39.16 6.90 9.33
C GLU A 37 39.01 8.27 10.03
N LEU A 38 38.08 8.42 10.98
CA LEU A 38 37.93 9.66 11.74
C LEU A 38 39.19 10.02 12.54
N VAL A 39 39.81 9.03 13.20
CA VAL A 39 41.11 9.24 13.88
C VAL A 39 42.17 9.70 12.88
N ARG A 40 42.24 9.06 11.71
CA ARG A 40 43.17 9.47 10.64
C ARG A 40 42.93 10.89 10.15
N GLN A 41 41.66 11.34 10.11
CA GLN A 41 41.31 12.71 9.73
C GLN A 41 41.75 13.72 10.78
N ALA A 42 41.52 13.43 12.07
CA ALA A 42 42.01 14.27 13.16
C ALA A 42 43.54 14.38 13.17
N GLU A 43 44.27 13.28 12.92
CA GLU A 43 45.74 13.30 12.82
C GLU A 43 46.27 14.17 11.65
N LEU A 44 45.47 14.33 10.59
CA LEU A 44 45.80 15.17 9.44
C LEU A 44 45.42 16.63 9.66
N ASP A 45 44.43 16.90 10.49
CA ASP A 45 44.07 18.23 10.92
C ASP A 45 45.11 18.74 11.94
N GLN A 46 45.72 19.90 11.66
CA GLN A 46 46.70 20.53 12.56
C GLN A 46 46.13 21.82 13.17
N SER A 47 44.82 22.01 13.07
CA SER A 47 44.14 23.23 13.50
C SER A 47 43.96 23.31 15.02
N ARG A 48 43.97 22.17 15.73
CA ARG A 48 43.92 22.07 17.20
C ARG A 48 45.03 21.14 17.71
N GLY A 49 45.42 21.34 18.96
CA GLY A 49 46.40 20.53 19.66
C GLY A 49 45.75 19.50 20.59
N PRO A 50 46.48 18.44 21.00
CA PRO A 50 45.96 17.37 21.86
C PRO A 50 45.52 17.82 23.26
N ASP A 51 45.85 19.06 23.65
CA ASP A 51 45.48 19.67 24.94
C ASP A 51 44.27 20.62 24.83
N ASP A 52 43.72 20.84 23.62
CA ASP A 52 42.58 21.74 23.42
C ASP A 52 41.28 21.08 23.89
N ILE A 53 40.42 21.82 24.59
CA ILE A 53 39.11 21.30 24.99
C ILE A 53 38.17 21.34 23.79
N ILE A 54 37.58 20.18 23.46
CA ILE A 54 36.59 20.04 22.41
C ILE A 54 35.20 20.10 23.05
N GLU A 55 34.46 21.15 22.74
CA GLU A 55 33.06 21.27 23.14
C GLU A 55 32.16 20.43 22.23
N VAL A 56 31.35 19.55 22.82
CA VAL A 56 30.43 18.64 22.13
C VAL A 56 29.00 18.95 22.55
N PRO A 57 28.23 19.70 21.74
CA PRO A 57 26.82 19.97 22.00
C PRO A 57 25.94 18.71 22.02
N ILE A 58 24.92 18.75 22.88
CA ILE A 58 23.90 17.71 23.04
C ILE A 58 22.50 18.33 22.90
N VAL A 59 21.64 17.70 22.11
CA VAL A 59 20.20 17.95 22.07
C VAL A 59 19.46 16.80 22.74
N PHE A 60 18.56 17.12 23.68
CA PHE A 60 17.71 16.10 24.32
C PHE A 60 16.32 16.10 23.69
N TYR A 61 15.84 14.92 23.33
CA TYR A 61 14.45 14.68 22.96
C TYR A 61 13.79 13.91 24.10
N ILE A 62 12.72 14.43 24.69
CA ILE A 62 12.04 13.80 25.82
C ILE A 62 10.62 13.42 25.39
N GLU A 63 10.32 12.12 25.45
CA GLU A 63 8.98 11.60 25.20
C GLU A 63 7.98 12.24 26.19
N THR A 64 6.79 12.55 25.71
CA THR A 64 5.67 13.02 26.53
C THR A 64 4.50 12.06 26.45
N TYR A 65 3.82 11.88 27.58
CA TYR A 65 2.55 11.16 27.67
C TYR A 65 1.46 12.14 28.10
N ASN A 66 0.48 12.40 27.22
CA ASN A 66 -0.54 13.44 27.40
C ASN A 66 0.06 14.81 27.78
N GLY A 67 1.11 15.23 27.08
CA GLY A 67 1.84 16.48 27.34
C GLY A 67 2.70 16.51 28.61
N THR A 68 2.83 15.38 29.34
CA THR A 68 3.70 15.27 30.52
C THR A 68 5.02 14.57 30.15
N PRO A 69 6.20 15.20 30.32
CA PRO A 69 7.48 14.57 30.02
C PRO A 69 7.77 13.33 30.87
N VAL A 70 8.29 12.27 30.25
CA VAL A 70 8.68 11.03 30.94
C VAL A 70 9.93 11.21 31.81
N TYR A 71 10.69 12.29 31.60
CA TYR A 71 11.89 12.62 32.37
C TYR A 71 11.94 14.11 32.74
N ASN A 72 12.44 14.41 33.94
CA ASN A 72 12.56 15.78 34.42
C ASN A 72 13.78 16.47 33.80
N SER A 73 13.52 17.38 32.86
CA SER A 73 14.54 18.18 32.17
C SER A 73 15.46 18.98 33.11
N ALA A 74 14.99 19.36 34.31
CA ALA A 74 15.81 20.07 35.30
C ALA A 74 17.01 19.24 35.80
N ASN A 75 16.96 17.91 35.68
CA ASN A 75 18.04 17.02 36.11
C ASN A 75 19.14 16.86 35.05
N LEU A 76 18.88 17.22 33.78
CA LEU A 76 19.81 16.97 32.67
C LEU A 76 21.13 17.74 32.81
N ASN A 77 21.09 18.98 33.33
CA ASN A 77 22.32 19.74 33.61
C ASN A 77 23.25 19.02 34.60
N ASN A 78 22.70 18.34 35.61
CA ASN A 78 23.48 17.57 36.56
C ASN A 78 24.04 16.28 35.92
N VAL A 79 23.27 15.65 35.04
CA VAL A 79 23.71 14.48 34.27
C VAL A 79 24.89 14.84 33.36
N ILE A 80 24.79 15.95 32.62
CA ILE A 80 25.86 16.43 31.74
C ILE A 80 27.09 16.85 32.54
N SER A 81 26.93 17.55 33.66
CA SER A 81 28.06 17.89 34.53
C SER A 81 28.82 16.65 35.03
N GLN A 82 28.12 15.55 35.30
CA GLN A 82 28.74 14.28 35.70
C GLN A 82 29.44 13.58 34.53
N ASN A 83 28.87 13.65 33.33
CA ASN A 83 29.51 13.14 32.12
C ASN A 83 30.77 13.94 31.76
N ASN A 84 30.76 15.27 31.86
CA ASN A 84 31.96 16.10 31.68
C ASN A 84 33.09 15.65 32.62
N ALA A 85 32.78 15.17 33.82
CA ALA A 85 33.80 14.61 34.72
C ALA A 85 34.38 13.27 34.25
N TYR A 86 33.61 12.42 33.55
CA TYR A 86 34.09 11.16 32.96
C TYR A 86 35.01 11.42 31.76
N PHE A 87 34.67 12.39 30.93
CA PHE A 87 35.37 12.71 29.67
C PHE A 87 36.46 13.78 29.80
N ALA A 88 36.64 14.38 30.99
CA ALA A 88 37.64 15.42 31.23
C ALA A 88 39.07 15.00 30.84
N SER A 89 39.45 13.73 31.06
CA SER A 89 40.77 13.20 30.71
C SER A 89 41.00 13.08 29.19
N ALA A 90 39.94 13.12 28.40
CA ALA A 90 39.98 13.17 26.94
C ALA A 90 39.95 14.62 26.39
N ASN A 91 39.95 15.64 27.25
CA ASN A 91 39.74 17.04 26.87
C ASN A 91 38.44 17.24 26.05
N VAL A 92 37.36 16.55 26.42
CA VAL A 92 36.03 16.71 25.81
C VAL A 92 35.03 17.20 26.85
N GLU A 93 34.28 18.24 26.51
CA GLU A 93 33.26 18.84 27.37
C GLU A 93 31.90 18.92 26.66
N PHE A 94 30.84 18.44 27.30
CA PHE A 94 29.50 18.48 26.74
C PHE A 94 28.68 19.67 27.24
N SER A 95 27.85 20.22 26.37
CA SER A 95 26.91 21.30 26.68
C SER A 95 25.52 21.01 26.12
N ILE A 96 24.46 21.42 26.83
CA ILE A 96 23.09 21.24 26.35
C ILE A 96 22.72 22.40 25.43
N CYS A 97 22.39 22.08 24.19
CA CYS A 97 21.89 23.01 23.18
C CYS A 97 20.44 23.41 23.44
N THR A 98 19.57 22.42 23.41
CA THR A 98 18.13 22.58 23.54
C THR A 98 17.51 21.27 24.04
N ILE A 99 16.26 21.36 24.47
CA ILE A 99 15.46 20.23 24.94
C ILE A 99 14.14 20.29 24.19
N ILE A 100 13.85 19.25 23.42
CA ILE A 100 12.66 19.11 22.59
C ILE A 100 11.73 18.10 23.26
N LEU A 101 10.46 18.44 23.37
CA LEU A 101 9.41 17.54 23.83
C LEU A 101 8.69 16.97 22.61
N PHE A 102 8.44 15.66 22.59
CA PHE A 102 7.76 15.02 21.47
C PHE A 102 6.69 14.03 21.95
N GLU A 103 5.71 13.75 21.10
CA GLU A 103 4.76 12.66 21.29
C GLU A 103 5.27 11.43 20.51
N ASN A 104 5.03 10.24 21.06
CA ASN A 104 5.55 8.96 20.55
C ASN A 104 5.37 8.82 19.02
N GLY A 105 6.42 8.40 18.31
CA GLY A 105 6.37 8.15 16.86
C GLY A 105 6.96 9.23 15.95
N THR A 106 7.65 10.24 16.47
CA THR A 106 8.41 11.21 15.64
C THR A 106 9.89 10.87 15.64
N SER A 107 10.42 10.40 14.50
CA SER A 107 11.87 10.22 14.32
C SER A 107 12.50 11.47 13.71
N ALA A 108 13.65 11.90 14.23
CA ALA A 108 14.41 13.01 13.66
C ALA A 108 15.45 12.47 12.67
N GLU A 109 15.49 13.02 11.45
CA GLU A 109 16.42 12.65 10.38
C GLU A 109 17.90 12.73 10.82
N ARG A 110 18.77 11.93 10.19
CA ARG A 110 20.19 11.76 10.55
C ARG A 110 21.04 13.02 10.33
N ILE A 111 21.81 13.48 11.33
CA ILE A 111 22.76 14.61 11.23
C ILE A 111 24.03 14.32 12.03
N ASP A 112 25.20 14.43 11.40
CA ASP A 112 26.50 13.99 11.94
C ASP A 112 27.23 15.03 12.83
N HIS A 113 26.63 16.16 13.22
CA HIS A 113 27.32 17.32 13.85
C HIS A 113 26.80 17.75 15.24
N VAL A 114 25.92 16.97 15.87
CA VAL A 114 25.48 17.12 17.27
C VAL A 114 25.15 15.75 17.87
N ILE A 115 25.30 15.55 19.18
CA ILE A 115 24.82 14.33 19.83
C ILE A 115 23.35 14.51 20.23
N ARG A 116 22.49 13.60 19.81
CA ARG A 116 21.05 13.60 20.10
C ARG A 116 20.71 12.44 21.01
N ILE A 117 20.09 12.77 22.13
CA ILE A 117 19.71 11.79 23.15
C ILE A 117 18.19 11.77 23.28
N PHE A 118 17.59 10.69 22.82
CA PHE A 118 16.18 10.37 22.94
C PHE A 118 15.93 9.68 24.28
N ILE A 119 14.99 10.19 25.06
CA ILE A 119 14.57 9.63 26.35
C ILE A 119 13.17 9.06 26.19
N GLU A 120 13.08 7.74 26.12
CA GLU A 120 11.88 7.00 25.74
C GLU A 120 11.59 5.86 26.72
N THR A 121 10.32 5.69 27.06
CA THR A 121 9.86 4.61 27.97
C THR A 121 9.39 3.37 27.24
N SER A 122 9.14 3.47 25.93
CA SER A 122 8.77 2.39 25.02
C SER A 122 9.94 1.44 24.72
N TYR A 123 11.18 1.95 24.69
CA TYR A 123 12.38 1.17 24.43
C TYR A 123 12.64 0.14 25.54
N SER A 124 12.79 -1.15 25.19
CA SER A 124 12.92 -2.24 26.16
C SER A 124 14.28 -2.33 26.84
N GLY A 125 15.34 -1.86 26.18
CA GLY A 125 16.72 -1.89 26.69
C GLY A 125 17.05 -0.72 27.61
N CYS A 126 18.29 -0.66 28.10
CA CYS A 126 18.76 0.45 28.95
C CYS A 126 19.25 1.66 28.14
N GLY A 127 19.98 1.41 27.06
CA GLY A 127 20.50 2.39 26.13
C GLY A 127 20.95 1.72 24.83
N VAL A 128 20.98 2.50 23.75
CA VAL A 128 21.58 2.11 22.47
C VAL A 128 22.06 3.35 21.71
N SER A 129 23.21 3.25 21.07
CA SER A 129 23.72 4.18 20.07
C SER A 129 23.60 3.55 18.69
N TYR A 130 22.89 4.21 17.78
CA TYR A 130 22.70 3.75 16.40
C TYR A 130 23.83 4.21 15.46
N GLY A 131 24.79 4.98 15.99
CA GLY A 131 25.75 5.73 15.19
C GLY A 131 25.14 6.97 14.51
N GLY A 132 25.99 7.85 13.99
CA GLY A 132 25.55 9.08 13.31
C GLY A 132 24.89 10.11 14.23
N GLY A 133 25.24 10.12 15.52
CA GLY A 133 24.81 11.11 16.50
C GLY A 133 23.58 10.74 17.31
N ASN A 134 22.90 9.61 17.06
CA ASN A 134 21.66 9.24 17.74
C ASN A 134 21.85 8.22 18.87
N ILE A 135 21.35 8.55 20.04
CA ILE A 135 21.35 7.72 21.24
C ILE A 135 19.93 7.64 21.80
N THR A 136 19.42 6.44 22.08
CA THR A 136 18.15 6.23 22.79
C THR A 136 18.42 5.68 24.18
N ILE A 137 17.73 6.22 25.19
CA ILE A 137 17.92 5.87 26.60
C ILE A 137 16.57 5.63 27.26
N ASN A 138 16.45 4.51 27.96
CA ASN A 138 15.30 4.24 28.82
C ASN A 138 15.54 4.80 30.23
N PRO A 139 14.76 5.80 30.69
CA PRO A 139 14.94 6.39 32.01
C PRO A 139 14.56 5.44 33.16
N ASN A 140 13.86 4.33 32.87
CA ASN A 140 13.42 3.33 33.86
C ASN A 140 14.42 2.19 34.06
N CYS A 141 15.55 2.19 33.37
CA CYS A 141 16.59 1.18 33.55
C CYS A 141 17.11 1.15 34.99
N ASN A 142 17.43 -0.05 35.49
CA ASN A 142 17.97 -0.25 36.85
C ASN A 142 19.50 0.02 36.92
N ARG A 143 19.96 1.09 36.26
CA ARG A 143 21.33 1.64 36.33
C ARG A 143 21.26 3.16 36.52
N PRO A 144 22.28 3.79 37.13
CA PRO A 144 22.30 5.24 37.25
C PRO A 144 22.26 5.91 35.87
N PHE A 145 21.25 6.74 35.61
CA PHE A 145 21.00 7.38 34.31
C PHE A 145 22.24 8.06 33.71
N LYS A 146 23.05 8.72 34.54
CA LYS A 146 24.31 9.35 34.14
C LYS A 146 25.35 8.39 33.54
N GLU A 147 25.37 7.15 34.01
CA GLU A 147 26.33 6.13 33.58
C GLU A 147 25.88 5.53 32.25
N ILE A 148 24.56 5.37 32.05
CA ILE A 148 23.99 4.97 30.77
C ILE A 148 24.31 6.03 29.71
N VAL A 149 24.01 7.30 30.00
CA VAL A 149 24.33 8.42 29.09
C VAL A 149 25.82 8.42 28.70
N GLY A 150 26.72 8.29 29.67
CA GLY A 150 28.15 8.31 29.39
C GLY A 150 28.67 7.09 28.64
N HIS A 151 28.07 5.93 28.87
CA HIS A 151 28.37 4.69 28.16
C HIS A 151 27.99 4.82 26.67
N GLU A 152 26.75 5.24 26.38
CA GLU A 152 26.30 5.40 25.00
C GLU A 152 27.04 6.53 24.25
N ILE A 153 27.40 7.62 24.94
CA ILE A 153 28.28 8.66 24.37
C ILE A 153 29.67 8.09 24.03
N GLY A 154 30.18 7.16 24.85
CA GLY A 154 31.42 6.45 24.57
C GLY A 154 31.37 5.68 23.24
N HIS A 155 30.25 5.01 22.96
CA HIS A 155 30.01 4.36 21.66
C HIS A 155 29.96 5.36 20.51
N GLU A 156 29.27 6.49 20.68
CA GLU A 156 29.20 7.55 19.66
C GLU A 156 30.57 8.18 19.35
N LEU A 157 31.48 8.12 20.32
CA LEU A 157 32.88 8.56 20.21
C LEU A 157 33.86 7.42 19.89
N GLY A 158 33.34 6.27 19.44
CA GLY A 158 34.10 5.20 18.82
C GLY A 158 34.73 4.19 19.77
N LEU A 159 34.18 4.05 20.99
CA LEU A 159 34.57 3.01 21.94
C LEU A 159 33.62 1.81 21.84
N PRO A 160 34.11 0.58 21.57
CA PRO A 160 33.32 -0.63 21.76
C PRO A 160 33.25 -1.00 23.25
N HIS A 161 32.46 -2.03 23.57
CA HIS A 161 32.48 -2.64 24.90
C HIS A 161 33.88 -3.21 25.22
N THR A 162 34.30 -3.16 26.49
CA THR A 162 35.60 -3.72 26.94
C THR A 162 35.73 -5.23 26.71
N HIS A 163 34.61 -5.94 26.57
CA HIS A 163 34.61 -7.36 26.19
C HIS A 163 34.64 -7.62 24.69
N GLY A 164 34.92 -6.58 23.91
CA GLY A 164 34.99 -6.61 22.47
C GLY A 164 33.64 -6.62 21.78
N TYR A 165 33.69 -6.89 20.48
CA TYR A 165 32.62 -6.67 19.50
C TYR A 165 31.43 -7.64 19.55
N THR A 166 31.32 -8.49 20.58
CA THR A 166 30.20 -9.43 20.71
C THR A 166 29.56 -9.34 22.09
N ASN A 167 28.24 -9.25 22.14
CA ASN A 167 27.45 -9.35 23.37
C ASN A 167 27.52 -10.74 24.04
N MET A 168 28.10 -11.75 23.36
CA MET A 168 28.23 -13.13 23.87
C MET A 168 29.31 -13.33 24.95
N GLY A 169 30.07 -12.28 25.30
CA GLY A 169 30.90 -12.31 26.50
C GLY A 169 32.11 -13.23 26.49
N THR A 170 32.55 -13.71 25.32
CA THR A 170 33.79 -14.46 25.16
C THR A 170 34.77 -13.64 24.36
N THR A 171 35.53 -12.77 25.03
CA THR A 171 36.71 -12.18 24.42
C THR A 171 37.81 -13.25 24.25
N THR A 172 38.42 -13.29 23.06
CA THR A 172 39.64 -14.06 22.74
C THR A 172 40.90 -13.27 23.06
N GLU A 173 40.77 -12.07 23.62
CA GLU A 173 41.88 -11.24 24.05
C GLU A 173 42.68 -11.90 25.17
N LEU A 174 44.00 -11.86 25.03
CA LEU A 174 44.95 -12.43 25.96
C LEU A 174 45.29 -11.43 27.07
N VAL A 175 45.54 -11.94 28.28
CA VAL A 175 45.82 -11.10 29.46
C VAL A 175 47.04 -10.21 29.26
N ASP A 176 47.99 -10.66 28.44
CA ASP A 176 49.23 -9.94 28.15
C ASP A 176 49.09 -8.87 27.05
N GLY A 177 47.89 -8.69 26.49
CA GLY A 177 47.59 -7.74 25.42
C GLY A 177 48.25 -8.10 24.08
N SER A 178 48.81 -9.29 23.92
CA SER A 178 49.58 -9.63 22.71
C SER A 178 48.73 -9.72 21.44
N ASN A 179 47.40 -9.81 21.56
CA ASN A 179 46.44 -9.80 20.45
C ASN A 179 45.40 -8.68 20.52
N CYS A 180 45.56 -7.67 21.38
CA CYS A 180 44.63 -6.52 21.49
C CYS A 180 44.33 -5.87 20.12
N THR A 181 45.30 -5.78 19.21
CA THR A 181 45.06 -5.14 17.90
C THR A 181 44.14 -5.93 16.96
N THR A 182 43.88 -7.21 17.23
CA THR A 182 43.09 -8.13 16.40
C THR A 182 41.87 -8.74 17.10
N ASP A 183 41.87 -8.79 18.42
CA ASP A 183 40.83 -9.37 19.29
C ASP A 183 40.49 -8.41 20.43
N GLY A 184 39.36 -8.60 21.13
CA GLY A 184 38.95 -7.73 22.24
C GLY A 184 38.33 -6.40 21.80
N ASP A 185 38.54 -5.35 22.58
CA ASP A 185 38.04 -3.98 22.33
C ASP A 185 39.00 -3.11 21.49
N ARG A 186 40.19 -3.65 21.19
CA ARG A 186 41.29 -3.05 20.44
C ARG A 186 42.01 -1.89 21.09
N PHE A 187 41.86 -1.74 22.40
CA PHE A 187 42.70 -0.90 23.22
C PHE A 187 43.68 -1.79 23.97
N CYS A 188 44.98 -1.55 23.80
CA CYS A 188 45.99 -2.42 24.38
C CYS A 188 46.26 -2.10 25.86
N ASP A 189 45.66 -1.03 26.36
CA ASP A 189 45.74 -0.59 27.75
C ASP A 189 44.44 -0.85 28.55
N THR A 190 43.43 -1.47 27.92
CA THR A 190 42.28 -2.05 28.61
C THR A 190 42.58 -3.53 28.90
N PRO A 191 42.46 -3.99 30.15
CA PRO A 191 42.62 -5.41 30.45
C PRO A 191 41.52 -6.24 29.79
N ALA A 192 41.86 -7.44 29.30
CA ALA A 192 40.88 -8.40 28.78
C ALA A 192 39.68 -8.56 29.75
N ASP A 193 38.50 -8.23 29.26
CA ASP A 193 37.26 -8.21 30.04
C ASP A 193 36.24 -9.19 29.41
N PRO A 194 35.89 -10.33 30.01
CA PRO A 194 34.75 -11.13 29.55
C PRO A 194 33.45 -10.43 29.97
N ASN A 195 32.28 -10.91 29.54
CA ASN A 195 31.06 -10.42 30.14
C ASN A 195 31.01 -10.82 31.65
N ILE A 196 31.19 -9.82 32.53
CA ILE A 196 31.30 -9.95 34.00
C ILE A 196 30.00 -9.67 34.75
N LEU A 197 28.85 -9.67 34.06
CA LEU A 197 27.54 -9.57 34.70
C LEU A 197 27.48 -10.59 35.84
N TYR A 198 27.31 -10.10 37.07
CA TYR A 198 27.26 -10.87 38.33
C TYR A 198 28.59 -11.32 38.99
N GLU A 199 29.76 -11.07 38.38
CA GLU A 199 31.06 -11.41 38.97
C GLU A 199 31.73 -10.23 39.71
N VAL A 200 31.01 -9.11 39.90
CA VAL A 200 31.49 -7.89 40.58
C VAL A 200 30.78 -7.69 41.93
N ASN A 201 31.55 -7.45 43.00
CA ASN A 201 31.00 -7.19 44.33
C ASN A 201 30.58 -5.71 44.53
N GLY A 202 29.96 -5.40 45.68
CA GLY A 202 29.52 -4.04 46.02
C GLY A 202 30.64 -3.01 46.25
N SER A 203 31.90 -3.36 46.01
CA SER A 203 33.06 -2.46 46.03
C SER A 203 33.70 -2.33 44.64
N CYS A 204 33.01 -2.75 43.56
CA CYS A 204 33.51 -2.68 42.19
C CYS A 204 34.80 -3.46 42.00
N ILE A 205 34.86 -4.67 42.56
CA ILE A 205 36.00 -5.57 42.41
C ILE A 205 35.50 -6.86 41.78
N TYR A 206 36.20 -7.30 40.74
CA TYR A 206 36.00 -8.60 40.12
C TYR A 206 36.28 -9.74 41.12
N THR A 207 35.37 -10.69 41.19
CA THR A 207 35.41 -11.84 42.12
C THR A 207 35.42 -13.19 41.42
N GLY A 208 35.46 -13.19 40.08
CA GLY A 208 35.52 -14.43 39.30
C GLY A 208 36.92 -15.04 39.27
N THR A 209 37.02 -16.20 38.62
CA THR A 209 38.23 -17.04 38.57
C THR A 209 38.59 -17.45 37.14
N ARG A 210 38.18 -16.66 36.14
CA ARG A 210 38.36 -16.99 34.73
C ARG A 210 39.83 -16.80 34.31
N THR A 211 40.22 -17.55 33.29
CA THR A 211 41.55 -17.47 32.65
C THR A 211 41.38 -17.26 31.16
N ASP A 212 42.36 -16.66 30.49
CA ASP A 212 42.39 -16.54 29.03
C ASP A 212 42.68 -17.88 28.34
N ALA A 213 42.83 -17.86 27.01
CA ALA A 213 43.15 -19.03 26.20
C ALA A 213 44.52 -19.68 26.52
N ASN A 214 45.42 -18.95 27.18
CA ASN A 214 46.73 -19.44 27.64
C ASN A 214 46.68 -20.00 29.07
N GLY A 215 45.55 -19.84 29.77
CA GLY A 215 45.38 -20.27 31.16
C GLY A 215 45.85 -19.22 32.19
N ASP A 216 46.11 -17.99 31.75
CA ASP A 216 46.49 -16.89 32.63
C ASP A 216 45.25 -16.24 33.24
N SER A 217 45.27 -16.01 34.56
CA SER A 217 44.18 -15.33 35.26
C SER A 217 44.24 -13.82 34.97
N TYR A 218 43.15 -13.22 34.53
CA TYR A 218 43.04 -11.77 34.37
C TYR A 218 42.23 -11.12 35.50
N ASN A 219 42.39 -9.80 35.63
CA ASN A 219 41.64 -8.94 36.53
C ASN A 219 41.04 -7.81 35.68
N PRO A 220 39.78 -7.94 35.22
CA PRO A 220 39.14 -6.94 34.37
C PRO A 220 39.06 -5.58 35.04
N ASP A 221 39.04 -4.52 34.23
CA ASP A 221 38.78 -3.18 34.72
C ASP A 221 37.28 -2.93 34.89
N THR A 222 36.76 -3.32 36.04
CA THR A 222 35.34 -3.12 36.39
C THR A 222 34.96 -1.66 36.64
N HIS A 223 35.93 -0.74 36.52
CA HIS A 223 35.73 0.70 36.63
C HIS A 223 35.78 1.39 35.26
N ASN A 224 35.98 0.66 34.17
CA ASN A 224 35.88 1.21 32.84
C ASN A 224 34.40 1.49 32.52
N LEU A 225 34.08 2.69 32.01
CA LEU A 225 32.69 3.05 31.71
C LEU A 225 32.10 2.16 30.59
N MET A 226 32.94 1.60 29.71
CA MET A 226 32.52 0.70 28.63
C MET A 226 32.37 -0.77 29.07
N SER A 227 32.49 -1.07 30.36
CA SER A 227 32.27 -2.40 30.94
C SER A 227 30.82 -2.60 31.42
N TYR A 228 30.37 -3.86 31.41
CA TYR A 228 29.08 -4.29 31.99
C TYR A 228 29.11 -4.48 33.51
N ALA A 229 30.06 -3.86 34.22
CA ALA A 229 30.08 -3.84 35.68
C ALA A 229 28.79 -3.22 36.27
N ARG A 230 28.47 -3.59 37.52
CA ARG A 230 27.31 -3.04 38.24
C ARG A 230 27.42 -1.52 38.37
N GLY A 231 26.30 -0.82 38.16
CA GLY A 231 26.27 0.64 38.26
C GLY A 231 26.63 1.18 39.67
N GLY A 232 27.16 2.40 39.71
CA GLY A 232 27.61 3.07 40.95
C GLY A 232 29.12 2.97 41.23
N CYS A 233 29.90 2.46 40.29
CA CYS A 233 31.36 2.44 40.37
C CYS A 233 31.97 3.81 39.99
N PRO A 234 33.11 4.20 40.58
CA PRO A 234 33.92 5.27 40.03
C PRO A 234 34.34 4.91 38.60
N ASN A 235 33.80 5.63 37.61
CA ASN A 235 34.01 5.29 36.20
C ASN A 235 35.15 6.11 35.61
N HIS A 236 35.88 5.50 34.68
CA HIS A 236 36.95 6.13 33.91
C HIS A 236 37.12 5.48 32.52
N PHE A 237 38.02 6.04 31.72
CA PHE A 237 38.50 5.50 30.45
C PHE A 237 40.03 5.31 30.51
N SER A 238 40.55 4.39 29.69
CA SER A 238 41.99 4.17 29.52
C SER A 238 42.67 5.34 28.76
N LEU A 239 44.00 5.36 28.68
CA LEU A 239 44.71 6.42 27.96
C LEU A 239 44.45 6.36 26.45
N GLU A 240 44.44 5.15 25.88
CA GLU A 240 44.16 4.98 24.45
C GLU A 240 42.68 5.27 24.13
N GLN A 241 41.75 4.91 25.02
CA GLN A 241 40.33 5.29 24.89
C GLN A 241 40.15 6.81 24.93
N ASN A 242 40.81 7.51 25.87
CA ASN A 242 40.76 8.98 25.93
C ASN A 242 41.31 9.63 24.65
N ALA A 243 42.41 9.10 24.10
CA ALA A 243 42.97 9.60 22.84
C ALA A 243 42.03 9.36 21.64
N ARG A 244 41.34 8.20 21.60
CA ARG A 244 40.31 7.91 20.59
C ARG A 244 39.14 8.88 20.68
N ILE A 245 38.59 9.07 21.88
CA ILE A 245 37.48 10.00 22.14
C ILE A 245 37.85 11.40 21.63
N HIS A 246 39.03 11.91 21.99
CA HIS A 246 39.48 13.24 21.58
C HIS A 246 39.54 13.37 20.05
N SER A 247 40.21 12.43 19.41
CA SER A 247 40.40 12.44 17.94
C SER A 247 39.07 12.34 17.20
N VAL A 248 38.14 11.50 17.67
CA VAL A 248 36.81 11.36 17.06
C VAL A 248 35.98 12.62 17.27
N ALA A 249 36.01 13.22 18.46
CA ALA A 249 35.30 14.46 18.75
C ALA A 249 35.84 15.64 17.91
N GLU A 250 37.14 15.68 17.67
CA GLU A 250 37.79 16.69 16.84
C GLU A 250 37.35 16.55 15.37
N ALA A 251 37.48 15.33 14.83
CA ALA A 251 37.14 15.05 13.43
C ALA A 251 35.66 15.31 13.10
N LYS A 252 34.75 15.13 14.07
CA LYS A 252 33.32 15.36 13.88
C LYS A 252 32.91 16.84 13.91
N GLY A 253 33.71 17.73 14.50
CA GLY A 253 33.50 19.17 14.42
C GLY A 253 32.13 19.67 14.93
N TYR A 254 31.68 19.19 16.09
CA TYR A 254 30.34 19.45 16.62
C TYR A 254 29.99 20.94 16.85
N TYR A 255 28.72 21.36 16.62
CA TYR A 255 28.22 22.73 16.86
C TYR A 255 26.70 22.81 17.16
N CYS A 256 26.22 23.96 17.67
CA CYS A 256 24.87 24.13 18.22
C CYS A 256 24.08 25.25 17.51
N CYS A 257 22.87 24.97 17.00
CA CYS A 257 22.07 25.96 16.25
C CYS A 257 20.63 26.10 16.81
N LEU A 258 20.14 27.35 16.91
CA LEU A 258 18.83 27.68 17.48
C LEU A 258 17.69 27.35 16.53
N THR A 259 16.81 26.43 16.90
CA THR A 259 15.62 26.05 16.12
C THR A 259 14.47 27.05 16.25
N PRO A 260 13.75 27.37 15.15
CA PRO A 260 12.58 28.24 15.17
C PRO A 260 11.32 27.46 15.63
N GLU A 261 10.36 28.14 16.26
CA GLU A 261 9.08 27.58 16.71
C GLU A 261 7.91 28.10 15.85
N PRO A 262 7.24 27.26 15.05
CA PRO A 262 6.04 27.65 14.29
C PRO A 262 4.82 27.86 15.20
N GLU A 263 3.92 28.78 14.85
CA GLU A 263 2.68 29.00 15.61
C GLU A 263 1.69 27.83 15.45
N THR A 264 1.69 27.17 14.30
CA THR A 264 0.96 25.93 14.02
C THR A 264 1.85 25.01 13.18
N ASN A 265 1.82 23.71 13.47
CA ASN A 265 2.58 22.73 12.69
C ASN A 265 1.93 22.49 11.31
N ASP A 266 0.60 22.57 11.22
CA ASP A 266 -0.13 22.42 9.95
C ASP A 266 -1.17 23.54 9.75
N VAL A 267 -1.47 23.86 8.49
CA VAL A 267 -2.48 24.83 8.05
C VAL A 267 -3.29 24.21 6.90
N SER A 268 -4.62 24.22 6.95
CA SER A 268 -5.45 23.75 5.84
C SER A 268 -5.95 24.91 4.98
N VAL A 269 -5.90 24.76 3.66
CA VAL A 269 -6.44 25.70 2.66
C VAL A 269 -7.14 24.94 1.54
N CYS A 270 -7.97 25.63 0.77
CA CYS A 270 -8.60 25.03 -0.41
C CYS A 270 -7.63 24.91 -1.57
N THR A 271 -7.93 24.02 -2.52
CA THR A 271 -7.23 24.02 -3.81
C THR A 271 -7.28 25.42 -4.46
N GLU A 272 -6.22 25.76 -5.18
CA GLU A 272 -5.97 27.07 -5.77
C GLU A 272 -5.93 28.25 -4.76
N SER A 273 -5.63 28.00 -3.48
CA SER A 273 -5.50 29.04 -2.44
C SER A 273 -4.07 29.22 -1.92
N THR A 274 -3.81 30.35 -1.25
CA THR A 274 -2.54 30.63 -0.55
C THR A 274 -2.70 30.45 0.96
N ALA A 275 -1.68 29.96 1.65
CA ALA A 275 -1.61 29.95 3.12
C ALA A 275 -0.66 31.03 3.65
N THR A 276 -0.87 31.49 4.88
CA THR A 276 0.07 32.34 5.60
C THR A 276 0.61 31.57 6.80
N LEU A 277 1.93 31.36 6.80
CA LEU A 277 2.66 30.63 7.83
C LEU A 277 3.39 31.62 8.73
N THR A 278 3.37 31.38 10.04
CA THR A 278 4.02 32.24 11.04
C THR A 278 4.88 31.41 11.99
N ALA A 279 6.07 31.92 12.32
CA ALA A 279 6.99 31.30 13.26
C ALA A 279 7.78 32.35 14.07
N SER A 280 8.34 31.91 15.18
CA SER A 280 9.12 32.72 16.11
C SER A 280 10.49 32.10 16.42
N ILE A 281 11.48 32.93 16.75
CA ILE A 281 12.80 32.48 17.18
C ILE A 281 13.34 33.45 18.23
N ALA A 282 14.09 32.94 19.21
CA ALA A 282 14.60 33.73 20.33
C ALA A 282 15.56 34.85 19.88
N SER A 283 16.40 34.57 18.89
CA SER A 283 17.35 35.49 18.25
C SER A 283 17.74 34.95 16.86
N GLY A 284 18.27 35.83 16.00
CA GLY A 284 18.58 35.47 14.60
C GLY A 284 17.43 35.75 13.62
N GLU A 285 17.49 35.13 12.45
CA GLU A 285 16.45 35.22 11.41
C GLU A 285 15.85 33.85 11.10
N ILE A 286 14.59 33.83 10.66
CA ILE A 286 13.92 32.63 10.16
C ILE A 286 14.03 32.61 8.65
N ARG A 287 14.51 31.51 8.10
CA ARG A 287 14.65 31.27 6.66
C ARG A 287 13.74 30.13 6.26
N TRP A 288 12.87 30.37 5.28
CA TRP A 288 11.93 29.40 4.75
C TRP A 288 12.49 28.81 3.46
N TYR A 289 12.34 27.51 3.30
CA TYR A 289 12.81 26.71 2.18
C TYR A 289 11.68 25.82 1.65
N ASP A 290 11.78 25.46 0.37
CA ASP A 290 10.82 24.59 -0.33
C ASP A 290 11.02 23.09 -0.05
N ALA A 291 12.19 22.69 0.43
CA ALA A 291 12.57 21.33 0.84
C ALA A 291 13.69 21.40 1.90
N PRO A 292 14.02 20.32 2.63
CA PRO A 292 15.20 20.26 3.47
C PRO A 292 16.47 20.51 2.63
N GLY A 293 17.26 21.54 2.94
CA GLY A 293 18.42 21.94 2.14
C GLY A 293 18.08 22.48 0.74
N GLY A 294 16.80 22.78 0.48
CA GLY A 294 16.29 23.26 -0.79
C GLY A 294 16.62 24.72 -1.09
N ASN A 295 15.80 25.36 -1.92
CA ASN A 295 15.96 26.78 -2.24
C ASN A 295 15.39 27.65 -1.13
N LEU A 296 16.13 28.68 -0.73
CA LEU A 296 15.61 29.73 0.15
C LEU A 296 14.48 30.48 -0.57
N ILE A 297 13.25 30.34 -0.09
CA ILE A 297 12.04 30.97 -0.66
C ILE A 297 11.64 32.24 0.09
N HIS A 298 11.98 32.36 1.38
CA HIS A 298 11.66 33.56 2.17
C HIS A 298 12.57 33.74 3.40
N THR A 299 12.65 34.97 3.92
CA THR A 299 13.30 35.27 5.20
C THR A 299 12.44 36.23 6.01
N GLY A 300 12.07 35.84 7.23
CA GLY A 300 11.16 36.59 8.09
C GLY A 300 10.26 35.69 8.93
N THR A 301 9.56 36.28 9.90
CA THR A 301 8.66 35.56 10.83
C THR A 301 7.37 35.09 10.19
N THR A 302 7.03 35.59 9.00
CA THR A 302 5.77 35.28 8.31
C THR A 302 6.02 35.07 6.83
N TYR A 303 5.52 33.97 6.28
CA TYR A 303 5.62 33.63 4.86
C TYR A 303 4.23 33.32 4.28
N THR A 304 3.87 33.97 3.18
CA THR A 304 2.66 33.64 2.41
C THR A 304 3.05 32.80 1.21
N THR A 305 2.44 31.62 1.07
CA THR A 305 2.73 30.69 -0.01
C THR A 305 2.25 31.23 -1.36
N PRO A 306 2.81 30.75 -2.49
CA PRO A 306 2.13 30.77 -3.78
C PRO A 306 0.77 30.07 -3.69
N VAL A 307 -0.04 30.21 -4.73
CA VAL A 307 -1.26 29.42 -4.91
C VAL A 307 -0.90 27.94 -4.95
N LEU A 308 -1.61 27.14 -4.15
CA LEU A 308 -1.36 25.70 -4.00
C LEU A 308 -2.54 24.90 -4.53
N ASN A 309 -2.24 23.91 -5.37
CA ASN A 309 -3.23 22.96 -5.89
C ASN A 309 -3.08 21.57 -5.24
N THR A 310 -1.99 21.37 -4.49
CA THR A 310 -1.63 20.16 -3.78
C THR A 310 -1.04 20.53 -2.43
N THR A 311 -1.17 19.62 -1.46
CA THR A 311 -0.62 19.80 -0.11
C THR A 311 0.88 20.01 -0.22
N LYS A 312 1.43 21.01 0.48
CA LYS A 312 2.84 21.37 0.38
C LYS A 312 3.44 21.69 1.74
N SER A 313 4.59 21.09 2.02
CA SER A 313 5.38 21.42 3.20
C SER A 313 6.37 22.53 2.92
N TYR A 314 6.68 23.28 3.96
CA TYR A 314 7.67 24.32 4.00
C TYR A 314 8.59 24.06 5.18
N PHE A 315 9.88 24.29 4.98
CA PHE A 315 10.89 24.02 5.98
C PHE A 315 11.45 25.35 6.45
N LEU A 316 11.45 25.58 7.75
CA LEU A 316 12.01 26.79 8.31
C LEU A 316 13.21 26.49 9.17
N TYR A 317 14.24 27.31 9.00
CA TYR A 317 15.51 27.22 9.69
C TYR A 317 15.73 28.51 10.47
N GLY A 318 16.26 28.36 11.67
CA GLY A 318 16.81 29.44 12.46
C GLY A 318 18.25 29.70 12.03
N TYR A 319 18.60 30.96 11.83
CA TYR A 319 19.95 31.35 11.47
C TYR A 319 20.51 32.41 12.42
N GLU A 320 21.56 32.05 13.15
CA GLU A 320 22.35 32.95 14.00
C GLU A 320 23.83 32.56 13.98
N GLY A 321 24.48 32.68 12.83
CA GLY A 321 25.89 32.29 12.65
C GLY A 321 26.11 30.80 12.41
N CYS A 322 25.09 29.97 12.66
CA CYS A 322 24.91 28.63 12.15
C CYS A 322 23.42 28.37 11.89
N GLU A 323 23.10 27.37 11.06
CA GLU A 323 21.74 27.05 10.62
C GLU A 323 21.18 25.87 11.43
N SER A 324 19.96 26.00 11.94
CA SER A 324 19.30 25.00 12.80
C SER A 324 18.87 23.73 12.08
N ASP A 325 18.29 22.79 12.83
CA ASP A 325 17.50 21.72 12.20
C ASP A 325 16.27 22.33 11.50
N PRO A 326 15.84 21.77 10.37
CA PRO A 326 14.62 22.20 9.71
C PRO A 326 13.43 21.87 10.60
N VAL A 327 12.54 22.85 10.79
CA VAL A 327 11.20 22.60 11.30
C VAL A 327 10.24 22.56 10.12
N LYS A 328 9.48 21.48 10.00
CA LYS A 328 8.49 21.27 8.93
C LYS A 328 7.16 21.92 9.33
N VAL A 329 6.57 22.67 8.41
CA VAL A 329 5.19 23.15 8.50
C VAL A 329 4.44 22.69 7.25
N THR A 330 3.27 22.08 7.40
CA THR A 330 2.50 21.55 6.27
C THR A 330 1.33 22.46 5.93
N VAL A 331 1.13 22.75 4.65
CA VAL A 331 -0.09 23.36 4.14
C VAL A 331 -0.93 22.29 3.45
N ASN A 332 -1.92 21.76 4.16
CA ASN A 332 -2.88 20.78 3.64
C ASN A 332 -3.82 21.44 2.64
N VAL A 333 -3.78 20.99 1.38
CA VAL A 333 -4.75 21.41 0.37
C VAL A 333 -5.90 20.42 0.38
N LEU A 334 -7.05 20.88 0.84
CA LEU A 334 -8.26 20.05 0.86
C LEU A 334 -8.75 19.82 -0.57
N PRO A 335 -8.98 18.55 -0.98
CA PRO A 335 -9.62 18.27 -2.24
C PRO A 335 -11.02 18.86 -2.21
N THR A 336 -11.40 19.43 -3.33
CA THR A 336 -12.79 19.76 -3.60
C THR A 336 -13.54 18.48 -3.92
N GLY A 337 -13.98 17.73 -2.89
CA GLY A 337 -14.83 16.56 -3.10
C GLY A 337 -16.01 16.91 -4.00
N GLY A 338 -16.27 16.11 -5.03
CA GLY A 338 -17.40 16.32 -5.94
C GLY A 338 -18.75 15.96 -5.29
N VAL A 339 -19.84 16.45 -5.86
CA VAL A 339 -21.18 16.00 -5.47
C VAL A 339 -21.38 14.55 -5.94
N MET A 340 -21.68 13.65 -5.01
CA MET A 340 -22.08 12.27 -5.29
C MET A 340 -23.53 12.26 -5.75
N SER A 341 -23.80 11.96 -7.02
CA SER A 341 -25.16 11.68 -7.46
C SER A 341 -25.70 10.44 -6.75
N ASN A 342 -27.03 10.28 -6.73
CA ASN A 342 -27.57 8.96 -6.45
C ASN A 342 -26.96 7.92 -7.39
N ILE A 343 -26.83 6.74 -6.84
CA ILE A 343 -26.44 5.54 -7.54
C ILE A 343 -27.67 4.66 -7.68
N SER A 344 -27.89 4.09 -8.86
CA SER A 344 -28.83 2.98 -9.00
C SER A 344 -28.04 1.71 -8.72
N GLU A 345 -28.39 1.00 -7.66
CA GLU A 345 -27.90 -0.35 -7.43
C GLU A 345 -28.77 -1.32 -8.21
N GLN A 346 -28.21 -1.94 -9.24
CA GLN A 346 -28.86 -3.03 -9.93
C GLN A 346 -28.17 -4.34 -9.56
N LEU A 347 -28.98 -5.26 -9.03
CA LEU A 347 -28.55 -6.58 -8.61
C LEU A 347 -28.82 -7.58 -9.72
N THR A 348 -27.78 -8.22 -10.21
CA THR A 348 -27.94 -9.44 -11.02
C THR A 348 -27.73 -10.66 -10.14
N GLN A 349 -28.76 -11.50 -10.02
CA GLN A 349 -28.64 -12.83 -9.44
C GLN A 349 -28.39 -13.82 -10.57
N PHE A 350 -27.21 -14.46 -10.58
CA PHE A 350 -26.92 -15.52 -11.54
C PHE A 350 -27.78 -16.74 -11.21
N GLY A 351 -28.80 -17.01 -12.03
CA GLY A 351 -29.71 -18.12 -11.83
C GLY A 351 -29.01 -19.46 -12.02
N THR A 352 -28.63 -20.15 -10.93
CA THR A 352 -28.14 -21.53 -10.99
C THR A 352 -28.67 -22.37 -9.82
N ASP A 353 -28.92 -23.66 -10.07
CA ASP A 353 -29.51 -24.64 -9.15
C ASP A 353 -28.58 -25.09 -7.99
N SER A 354 -27.45 -24.41 -7.74
CA SER A 354 -26.43 -24.89 -6.80
C SER A 354 -26.05 -23.86 -5.73
N VAL A 355 -26.27 -24.29 -4.49
CA VAL A 355 -25.81 -23.71 -3.22
C VAL A 355 -24.39 -23.13 -3.36
N SER A 356 -24.25 -21.82 -3.14
CA SER A 356 -23.02 -21.00 -3.20
C SER A 356 -22.37 -20.80 -4.59
N SER A 357 -22.89 -19.82 -5.34
CA SER A 357 -22.21 -19.22 -6.50
C SER A 357 -21.13 -18.24 -6.02
N TYR A 358 -19.84 -18.54 -6.22
CA TYR A 358 -18.74 -17.60 -5.91
C TYR A 358 -18.09 -17.08 -7.18
N ILE A 359 -18.02 -15.76 -7.39
CA ILE A 359 -17.24 -15.15 -8.47
C ILE A 359 -15.76 -15.20 -8.07
N TYR A 360 -15.01 -16.06 -8.76
CA TYR A 360 -13.59 -16.28 -8.49
C TYR A 360 -12.68 -15.31 -9.23
N ASP A 361 -13.05 -14.92 -10.45
CA ASP A 361 -12.23 -14.06 -11.29
C ASP A 361 -13.08 -13.22 -12.25
N VAL A 362 -12.57 -12.04 -12.59
CA VAL A 362 -13.19 -11.06 -13.49
C VAL A 362 -12.17 -10.65 -14.55
N LEU A 363 -12.41 -11.04 -15.80
CA LEU A 363 -11.56 -10.69 -16.94
C LEU A 363 -12.27 -9.62 -17.79
N ASN A 364 -11.63 -8.47 -17.98
CA ASN A 364 -12.06 -7.47 -18.96
C ASN A 364 -11.37 -7.71 -20.30
N ALA A 365 -12.13 -8.06 -21.33
CA ALA A 365 -11.62 -8.26 -22.68
C ALA A 365 -12.66 -7.89 -23.74
N ASP A 366 -12.22 -7.28 -24.83
CA ASP A 366 -13.08 -6.90 -25.97
C ASP A 366 -14.34 -6.10 -25.58
N SER A 367 -14.23 -5.24 -24.57
CA SER A 367 -15.35 -4.46 -24.00
C SER A 367 -16.49 -5.33 -23.42
N ILE A 368 -16.14 -6.51 -22.93
CA ILE A 368 -16.99 -7.47 -22.23
C ILE A 368 -16.26 -7.88 -20.92
N LEU A 369 -17.01 -7.98 -19.83
CA LEU A 369 -16.53 -8.62 -18.60
C LEU A 369 -16.87 -10.10 -18.63
N TYR A 370 -15.88 -10.96 -18.39
CA TYR A 370 -16.06 -12.38 -18.22
C TYR A 370 -15.91 -12.75 -16.74
N LEU A 371 -16.92 -13.42 -16.19
CA LEU A 371 -17.05 -13.74 -14.78
C LEU A 371 -16.93 -15.25 -14.60
N SER A 372 -15.89 -15.70 -13.90
CA SER A 372 -15.72 -17.11 -13.56
C SER A 372 -16.47 -17.43 -12.26
N ILE A 373 -17.51 -18.24 -12.33
CA ILE A 373 -18.40 -18.55 -11.19
C ILE A 373 -18.21 -20.00 -10.73
N SER A 374 -18.02 -20.19 -9.43
CA SER A 374 -17.88 -21.48 -8.72
C SER A 374 -16.82 -22.42 -9.29
N PHE A 375 -15.82 -21.87 -10.00
CA PHE A 375 -14.87 -22.60 -10.84
C PHE A 375 -15.54 -23.48 -11.91
N SER A 376 -16.84 -23.34 -12.18
CA SER A 376 -17.56 -24.27 -13.05
C SER A 376 -18.20 -23.60 -14.25
N GLU A 377 -18.38 -22.29 -14.20
CA GLU A 377 -19.08 -21.53 -15.22
C GLU A 377 -18.31 -20.27 -15.62
N LEU A 378 -18.43 -19.89 -16.88
CA LEU A 378 -18.01 -18.60 -17.39
C LEU A 378 -19.24 -17.86 -17.90
N TRP A 379 -19.46 -16.68 -17.35
CA TRP A 379 -20.50 -15.76 -17.79
C TRP A 379 -19.86 -14.55 -18.47
N SER A 380 -20.60 -13.89 -19.35
CA SER A 380 -20.19 -12.61 -19.92
C SER A 380 -21.20 -11.52 -19.63
N PHE A 381 -20.73 -10.29 -19.45
CA PHE A 381 -21.54 -9.10 -19.21
C PHE A 381 -21.03 -7.95 -20.10
N ASN A 382 -21.93 -7.28 -20.81
CA ASN A 382 -21.56 -6.27 -21.80
C ASN A 382 -21.62 -4.81 -21.28
N GLY A 383 -22.05 -4.58 -20.03
CA GLY A 383 -22.28 -3.22 -19.49
C GLY A 383 -23.75 -2.81 -19.43
N GLU A 384 -24.68 -3.60 -19.97
CA GLU A 384 -26.12 -3.34 -19.90
C GLU A 384 -26.79 -4.35 -18.96
N HIS A 385 -27.64 -3.89 -18.05
CA HIS A 385 -28.38 -4.78 -17.15
C HIS A 385 -29.20 -5.83 -17.92
N GLY A 386 -29.10 -7.10 -17.51
CA GLY A 386 -29.75 -8.22 -18.19
C GLY A 386 -28.97 -8.76 -19.39
N SER A 387 -27.80 -8.20 -19.71
CA SER A 387 -26.91 -8.72 -20.76
C SER A 387 -26.12 -9.97 -20.36
N GLU A 388 -26.24 -10.40 -19.10
CA GLU A 388 -25.50 -11.52 -18.56
C GLU A 388 -25.89 -12.82 -19.27
N GLN A 389 -24.91 -13.50 -19.86
CA GLN A 389 -25.11 -14.74 -20.58
C GLN A 389 -24.09 -15.80 -20.17
N LEU A 390 -24.56 -17.04 -20.01
CA LEU A 390 -23.70 -18.20 -19.79
C LEU A 390 -22.93 -18.52 -21.09
N VAL A 391 -21.61 -18.38 -21.04
CA VAL A 391 -20.70 -18.68 -22.16
C VAL A 391 -20.28 -20.14 -22.14
N PHE A 392 -19.96 -20.66 -20.96
CA PHE A 392 -19.40 -22.01 -20.79
C PHE A 392 -19.76 -22.59 -19.42
N SER A 393 -20.00 -23.91 -19.35
CA SER A 393 -20.19 -24.65 -18.10
C SER A 393 -19.56 -26.04 -18.20
N VAL A 394 -18.83 -26.45 -17.16
CA VAL A 394 -18.19 -27.78 -17.06
C VAL A 394 -19.02 -28.79 -16.24
N GLY A 395 -20.19 -28.41 -15.74
CA GLY A 395 -21.19 -29.34 -15.16
C GLY A 395 -20.81 -30.04 -13.85
N GLY A 396 -19.97 -29.45 -12.99
CA GLY A 396 -19.35 -30.13 -11.84
C GLY A 396 -19.53 -29.50 -10.45
N GLY A 397 -20.56 -28.67 -10.22
CA GLY A 397 -20.77 -27.93 -8.96
C GLY A 397 -21.44 -28.68 -7.80
N GLY A 398 -21.53 -30.01 -7.85
CA GLY A 398 -22.04 -30.79 -6.72
C GLY A 398 -20.96 -30.95 -5.65
N GLY A 399 -21.19 -30.48 -4.42
CA GLY A 399 -20.24 -30.55 -3.30
C GLY A 399 -19.91 -31.96 -2.77
N ASP A 400 -19.84 -32.98 -3.63
CA ASP A 400 -19.50 -34.37 -3.26
C ASP A 400 -18.00 -34.69 -3.36
N GLY A 401 -17.17 -33.78 -3.91
CA GLY A 401 -15.72 -33.79 -3.70
C GLY A 401 -14.94 -34.95 -4.34
N VAL A 402 -15.58 -35.73 -5.22
CA VAL A 402 -14.93 -36.91 -5.85
C VAL A 402 -14.89 -36.88 -7.39
N ASN A 403 -15.57 -35.94 -8.06
CA ASN A 403 -15.60 -35.79 -9.52
C ASN A 403 -15.73 -34.31 -9.98
N SER A 404 -14.95 -33.39 -9.41
CA SER A 404 -15.05 -31.97 -9.79
C SER A 404 -14.21 -31.66 -11.04
N SER A 405 -14.84 -31.10 -12.07
CA SER A 405 -14.16 -30.40 -13.17
C SER A 405 -14.16 -28.91 -12.86
N ASN A 406 -12.98 -28.27 -12.91
CA ASN A 406 -12.82 -26.86 -12.59
C ASN A 406 -12.25 -26.10 -13.79
N LEU A 407 -12.85 -24.97 -14.13
CA LEU A 407 -12.25 -23.90 -14.90
C LEU A 407 -11.08 -23.30 -14.09
N THR A 408 -9.88 -23.43 -14.61
CA THR A 408 -8.62 -23.09 -13.92
C THR A 408 -7.94 -21.84 -14.47
N SER A 409 -8.20 -21.47 -15.73
CA SER A 409 -7.66 -20.25 -16.35
C SER A 409 -8.46 -19.87 -17.58
N ILE A 410 -8.50 -18.56 -17.83
CA ILE A 410 -9.12 -17.92 -18.98
C ILE A 410 -8.15 -16.92 -19.58
N ALA A 411 -8.14 -16.81 -20.90
CA ALA A 411 -7.47 -15.72 -21.62
C ALA A 411 -8.26 -15.37 -22.87
N ALA A 412 -8.33 -14.10 -23.21
CA ALA A 412 -9.04 -13.62 -24.39
C ALA A 412 -8.09 -12.85 -25.33
N GLY A 413 -8.32 -12.96 -26.63
CA GLY A 413 -7.54 -12.31 -27.67
C GLY A 413 -7.92 -12.76 -29.06
N ASN A 414 -7.76 -11.88 -30.05
CA ASN A 414 -8.06 -12.18 -31.46
C ASN A 414 -9.50 -12.73 -31.66
N ASN A 415 -10.47 -12.12 -30.96
CA ASN A 415 -11.89 -12.52 -30.92
C ASN A 415 -12.13 -13.97 -30.48
N LYS A 416 -11.24 -14.53 -29.65
CA LYS A 416 -11.38 -15.87 -29.07
C LYS A 416 -11.09 -15.83 -27.58
N ILE A 417 -11.71 -16.75 -26.87
CA ILE A 417 -11.45 -17.00 -25.45
C ILE A 417 -10.92 -18.43 -25.34
N LEU A 418 -9.74 -18.61 -24.75
CA LEU A 418 -9.25 -19.94 -24.38
C LEU A 418 -9.54 -20.21 -22.91
N LEU A 419 -9.97 -21.44 -22.65
CA LEU A 419 -10.41 -21.90 -21.35
C LEU A 419 -9.63 -23.16 -20.98
N GLY A 420 -8.96 -23.12 -19.84
CA GLY A 420 -8.26 -24.26 -19.28
C GLY A 420 -9.12 -24.94 -18.22
N VAL A 421 -9.46 -26.21 -18.44
CA VAL A 421 -10.31 -26.98 -17.54
C VAL A 421 -9.51 -28.15 -16.98
N ASN A 422 -9.51 -28.33 -15.66
CA ASN A 422 -8.92 -29.50 -15.03
C ASN A 422 -10.01 -30.44 -14.50
N ASN A 423 -10.05 -31.67 -15.01
CA ASN A 423 -10.93 -32.74 -14.54
C ASN A 423 -10.09 -33.79 -13.80
N GLN A 424 -10.43 -34.04 -12.52
CA GLN A 424 -9.68 -34.98 -11.68
C GLN A 424 -9.67 -36.43 -12.20
N THR A 425 -10.61 -36.81 -13.05
CA THR A 425 -10.76 -38.17 -13.62
C THR A 425 -10.15 -38.29 -15.00
N ASP A 426 -10.41 -37.32 -15.88
CA ASP A 426 -10.02 -37.43 -17.30
C ASP A 426 -8.70 -36.70 -17.62
N GLY A 427 -8.32 -35.71 -16.79
CA GLY A 427 -7.12 -34.88 -16.93
C GLY A 427 -7.44 -33.44 -17.35
N PRO A 428 -6.40 -32.62 -17.62
CA PRO A 428 -6.59 -31.25 -18.09
C PRO A 428 -7.04 -31.22 -19.56
N SER A 429 -7.88 -30.25 -19.91
CA SER A 429 -8.39 -30.01 -21.26
C SER A 429 -8.43 -28.53 -21.60
N LEU A 430 -8.15 -28.21 -22.87
CA LEU A 430 -8.15 -26.85 -23.41
C LEU A 430 -9.36 -26.69 -24.33
N TRP A 431 -10.11 -25.62 -24.12
CA TRP A 431 -11.28 -25.26 -24.90
C TRP A 431 -11.11 -23.87 -25.52
N VAL A 432 -11.83 -23.63 -26.60
CA VAL A 432 -11.96 -22.30 -27.23
C VAL A 432 -13.42 -21.89 -27.23
N SER A 433 -13.71 -20.60 -27.06
CA SER A 433 -15.04 -20.02 -27.17
C SER A 433 -14.98 -18.73 -28.00
N ASP A 434 -16.08 -18.42 -28.68
CA ASP A 434 -16.31 -17.13 -29.35
C ASP A 434 -17.02 -16.11 -28.44
N GLY A 435 -17.24 -16.45 -27.17
CA GLY A 435 -17.95 -15.61 -26.19
C GLY A 435 -19.47 -15.71 -26.24
N THR A 436 -20.05 -16.57 -27.08
CA THR A 436 -21.50 -16.80 -27.16
C THR A 436 -21.93 -18.08 -26.46
N ALA A 437 -23.21 -18.13 -26.07
CA ALA A 437 -23.81 -19.33 -25.50
C ALA A 437 -23.74 -20.51 -26.50
N GLY A 438 -23.00 -21.56 -26.14
CA GLY A 438 -22.82 -22.75 -26.97
C GLY A 438 -21.71 -22.65 -28.02
N GLY A 439 -20.99 -21.53 -28.09
CA GLY A 439 -19.83 -21.35 -28.97
C GLY A 439 -18.52 -21.94 -28.44
N ALA A 440 -18.57 -22.70 -27.34
CA ALA A 440 -17.40 -23.33 -26.74
C ALA A 440 -17.12 -24.73 -27.33
N GLU A 441 -15.88 -24.97 -27.75
CA GLU A 441 -15.42 -26.21 -28.38
C GLU A 441 -14.15 -26.75 -27.71
N LEU A 442 -14.09 -28.07 -27.51
CA LEU A 442 -12.90 -28.76 -26.99
C LEU A 442 -11.81 -28.78 -28.07
N LEU A 443 -10.61 -28.28 -27.75
CA LEU A 443 -9.45 -28.36 -28.63
C LEU A 443 -8.65 -29.64 -28.39
N ILE A 444 -8.17 -29.83 -27.16
CA ILE A 444 -7.33 -30.95 -26.76
C ILE A 444 -7.66 -31.35 -25.32
N GLU A 445 -7.61 -32.65 -25.07
CA GLU A 445 -7.67 -33.24 -23.73
C GLU A 445 -6.41 -34.08 -23.52
N TRP A 446 -5.73 -33.86 -22.39
CA TRP A 446 -4.54 -34.60 -22.00
C TRP A 446 -4.90 -35.64 -20.94
N GLY A 447 -4.40 -36.86 -21.12
CA GLY A 447 -4.72 -37.96 -20.22
C GLY A 447 -4.24 -37.71 -18.79
N ASN A 448 -5.12 -37.98 -17.83
CA ASN A 448 -4.87 -37.83 -16.39
C ASN A 448 -3.53 -38.42 -15.89
N ILE A 449 -3.10 -39.59 -16.39
CA ILE A 449 -1.90 -40.27 -15.90
C ILE A 449 -0.65 -39.38 -15.98
N ASP A 450 -0.52 -38.65 -17.09
CA ASP A 450 0.68 -37.88 -17.39
C ASP A 450 0.54 -36.40 -17.00
N TYR A 451 -0.67 -35.87 -16.78
CA TYR A 451 -0.89 -34.42 -16.61
C TYR A 451 -1.83 -34.01 -15.47
N ARG A 452 -2.21 -34.94 -14.57
CA ARG A 452 -3.22 -34.76 -13.50
C ARG A 452 -3.25 -33.41 -12.79
N PHE A 453 -2.09 -32.84 -12.51
CA PHE A 453 -1.96 -31.65 -11.66
C PHE A 453 -1.71 -30.35 -12.44
N SER A 454 -1.81 -30.39 -13.77
CA SER A 454 -1.60 -29.19 -14.57
C SER A 454 -2.78 -28.24 -14.39
N ASN A 455 -2.49 -27.02 -13.95
CA ASN A 455 -3.38 -25.89 -14.10
C ASN A 455 -2.92 -25.15 -15.35
N PHE A 456 -3.86 -24.74 -16.20
CA PHE A 456 -3.48 -23.90 -17.33
C PHE A 456 -3.11 -22.52 -16.80
N TRP A 457 -1.97 -21.96 -17.22
CA TRP A 457 -1.69 -20.52 -17.12
C TRP A 457 -1.71 -19.94 -18.53
N ILE A 458 -2.91 -19.68 -19.03
CA ILE A 458 -3.09 -19.21 -20.40
C ILE A 458 -2.78 -17.72 -20.45
N THR A 459 -1.97 -17.30 -21.41
CA THR A 459 -1.64 -15.89 -21.65
C THR A 459 -1.66 -15.61 -23.13
N GLU A 460 -2.31 -14.52 -23.53
CA GLU A 460 -2.30 -14.03 -24.91
C GLU A 460 -0.90 -13.49 -25.27
N LEU A 461 -0.45 -13.85 -26.47
CA LEU A 461 0.81 -13.42 -27.04
C LEU A 461 0.67 -13.26 -28.57
N ASN A 462 0.53 -12.02 -29.04
CA ASN A 462 0.58 -11.64 -30.46
C ASN A 462 -0.41 -12.43 -31.35
N GLY A 463 -1.64 -12.64 -30.88
CA GLY A 463 -2.72 -13.35 -31.57
C GLY A 463 -2.70 -14.87 -31.38
N SER A 464 -1.76 -15.39 -30.58
CA SER A 464 -1.71 -16.78 -30.11
C SER A 464 -1.84 -16.81 -28.59
N PHE A 465 -1.98 -18.01 -28.03
CA PHE A 465 -2.09 -18.23 -26.60
C PHE A 465 -0.99 -19.19 -26.17
N ILE A 466 -0.23 -18.80 -25.16
CA ILE A 466 0.78 -19.63 -24.53
C ILE A 466 0.23 -20.15 -23.22
N PHE A 467 0.51 -21.41 -22.92
CA PHE A 467 0.16 -22.01 -21.64
C PHE A 467 1.19 -23.06 -21.26
N GLU A 468 1.21 -23.39 -19.97
CA GLU A 468 2.07 -24.41 -19.42
C GLU A 468 1.27 -25.64 -19.01
N LEU A 469 1.88 -26.82 -19.18
CA LEU A 469 1.41 -28.08 -18.62
C LEU A 469 2.56 -28.80 -17.89
N THR A 470 2.21 -29.58 -16.88
CA THR A 470 3.17 -30.36 -16.08
C THR A 470 3.11 -31.80 -16.51
N ARG A 471 4.22 -32.33 -17.04
CA ARG A 471 4.30 -33.75 -17.38
C ARG A 471 4.82 -34.57 -16.20
N LEU A 472 4.06 -35.61 -15.84
CA LEU A 472 4.37 -36.61 -14.84
C LEU A 472 4.93 -37.88 -15.49
N PRO A 473 5.75 -38.68 -14.78
CA PRO A 473 6.21 -38.49 -13.40
C PRO A 473 7.51 -37.67 -13.27
N ASP A 474 8.04 -37.12 -14.36
CA ASP A 474 9.33 -36.40 -14.36
C ASP A 474 9.22 -34.91 -13.96
N GLU A 475 8.01 -34.41 -13.75
CA GLU A 475 7.71 -33.06 -13.26
C GLU A 475 8.31 -31.96 -14.14
N ASN A 476 8.37 -32.19 -15.46
CA ASN A 476 8.82 -31.18 -16.41
C ASN A 476 7.69 -30.20 -16.72
N ALA A 477 8.01 -28.90 -16.74
CA ALA A 477 7.17 -27.89 -17.36
C ALA A 477 7.24 -27.99 -18.89
N GLU A 478 6.09 -28.04 -19.54
CA GLU A 478 5.97 -27.99 -21.00
C GLU A 478 5.26 -26.71 -21.40
N ILE A 479 5.91 -25.90 -22.24
CA ILE A 479 5.35 -24.69 -22.80
C ILE A 479 4.65 -25.05 -24.10
N TRP A 480 3.39 -24.69 -24.23
CA TRP A 480 2.54 -24.94 -25.38
C TRP A 480 2.07 -23.63 -26.00
N ILE A 481 1.77 -23.66 -27.30
CA ILE A 481 1.16 -22.57 -28.05
C ILE A 481 -0.13 -23.06 -28.70
N SER A 482 -1.13 -22.19 -28.79
CA SER A 482 -2.37 -22.41 -29.53
C SER A 482 -2.81 -21.14 -30.26
N ASP A 483 -3.32 -21.29 -31.48
CA ASP A 483 -4.05 -20.23 -32.21
C ASP A 483 -5.58 -20.35 -32.01
N GLY A 484 -6.01 -21.17 -31.04
CA GLY A 484 -7.40 -21.53 -30.83
C GLY A 484 -7.95 -22.52 -31.85
N THR A 485 -7.09 -23.32 -32.49
CA THR A 485 -7.47 -24.46 -33.33
C THR A 485 -6.70 -25.72 -32.92
N VAL A 486 -7.26 -26.90 -33.21
CA VAL A 486 -6.60 -28.18 -32.91
C VAL A 486 -5.24 -28.28 -33.64
N ALA A 487 -5.17 -27.82 -34.89
CA ALA A 487 -3.95 -27.91 -35.70
C ALA A 487 -2.85 -26.93 -35.27
N GLY A 488 -3.22 -25.76 -34.76
CA GLY A 488 -2.27 -24.77 -34.24
C GLY A 488 -1.88 -24.98 -32.78
N THR A 489 -2.46 -25.98 -32.09
CA THR A 489 -2.14 -26.30 -30.70
C THR A 489 -1.00 -27.32 -30.64
N GLN A 490 0.18 -26.89 -30.16
CA GLN A 490 1.39 -27.74 -30.13
C GLN A 490 2.37 -27.35 -29.02
N MET A 491 3.18 -28.32 -28.58
CA MET A 491 4.27 -28.10 -27.61
C MET A 491 5.41 -27.33 -28.27
N VAL A 492 5.88 -26.28 -27.60
CA VAL A 492 7.01 -25.44 -28.03
C VAL A 492 8.32 -26.00 -27.46
N VAL A 493 8.38 -26.21 -26.14
CA VAL A 493 9.58 -26.68 -25.45
C VAL A 493 9.21 -27.41 -24.15
N SER A 494 10.08 -28.33 -23.71
CA SER A 494 10.02 -28.97 -22.39
C SER A 494 11.23 -28.55 -21.56
N LEU A 495 10.98 -28.05 -20.34
CA LEU A 495 11.96 -27.49 -19.42
C LEU A 495 12.14 -28.43 -18.22
N PRO A 496 13.23 -29.22 -18.18
CA PRO A 496 13.46 -30.17 -17.09
C PRO A 496 13.82 -29.46 -15.79
N ASN A 497 13.50 -30.10 -14.66
CA ASN A 497 13.72 -29.57 -13.30
C ASN A 497 12.94 -28.28 -12.96
N THR A 498 11.99 -27.90 -13.80
CA THR A 498 11.05 -26.81 -13.50
C THR A 498 9.77 -27.42 -12.97
N SER A 499 9.55 -27.37 -11.66
CA SER A 499 8.27 -27.79 -11.08
C SER A 499 7.24 -26.67 -11.29
N SER A 500 6.20 -26.94 -12.07
CA SER A 500 5.09 -26.01 -12.28
C SER A 500 4.37 -25.66 -10.98
N PHE A 501 4.48 -26.46 -9.92
CA PHE A 501 3.76 -26.26 -8.65
C PHE A 501 4.09 -24.93 -7.95
N SER A 502 5.18 -24.29 -8.36
CA SER A 502 5.63 -22.98 -7.88
C SER A 502 5.25 -21.89 -8.91
N ILE A 503 3.97 -21.49 -8.92
CA ILE A 503 3.39 -20.30 -9.62
C ILE A 503 4.26 -19.73 -10.76
N ASN A 504 4.19 -20.33 -11.95
CA ASN A 504 4.75 -19.74 -13.17
C ASN A 504 3.72 -18.78 -13.77
N ARG A 505 3.81 -17.49 -13.45
CA ARG A 505 3.04 -16.46 -14.14
C ARG A 505 3.85 -15.93 -15.30
N PHE A 506 3.37 -16.16 -16.52
CA PHE A 506 3.90 -15.46 -17.69
C PHE A 506 3.56 -13.97 -17.57
N TYR A 507 4.58 -13.14 -17.63
CA TYR A 507 4.42 -11.70 -17.74
C TYR A 507 4.63 -11.26 -19.18
N ASN A 508 3.63 -10.62 -19.79
CA ASN A 508 3.75 -10.08 -21.14
C ASN A 508 4.47 -8.72 -21.11
N TYR A 509 5.61 -8.63 -21.78
CA TYR A 509 6.39 -7.41 -21.93
C TYR A 509 7.02 -7.36 -23.33
N ASN A 510 6.76 -6.27 -24.06
CA ASN A 510 7.28 -6.03 -25.42
C ASN A 510 7.07 -7.22 -26.39
N GLY A 511 5.89 -7.85 -26.34
CA GLY A 511 5.50 -8.92 -27.26
C GLY A 511 6.23 -10.24 -27.01
N LYS A 512 6.76 -10.44 -25.80
CA LYS A 512 7.34 -11.70 -25.30
C LYS A 512 6.81 -11.98 -23.90
N LEU A 513 6.91 -13.24 -23.47
CA LEU A 513 6.56 -13.66 -22.12
C LEU A 513 7.81 -13.90 -21.29
N TYR A 514 7.81 -13.39 -20.06
CA TYR A 514 8.86 -13.53 -19.07
C TYR A 514 8.34 -14.41 -17.94
N PHE A 515 9.16 -15.35 -17.49
CA PHE A 515 8.76 -16.36 -16.51
C PHE A 515 9.97 -16.95 -15.81
N ILE A 516 9.72 -17.81 -14.83
CA ILE A 516 10.74 -18.47 -14.04
C ILE A 516 10.90 -19.88 -14.58
N ALA A 517 12.13 -20.33 -14.81
CA ALA A 517 12.38 -21.72 -15.14
C ALA A 517 13.78 -22.17 -14.76
N ALA A 518 13.93 -23.47 -14.62
CA ALA A 518 15.20 -24.17 -14.50
C ALA A 518 15.47 -24.99 -15.76
N SER A 519 16.71 -25.45 -15.90
CA SER A 519 17.12 -26.34 -16.98
C SER A 519 18.02 -27.47 -16.48
N ALA A 520 18.57 -28.25 -17.41
CA ALA A 520 19.58 -29.25 -17.09
C ALA A 520 20.92 -28.64 -16.65
N LEU A 521 21.16 -27.34 -16.90
CA LEU A 521 22.42 -26.65 -16.63
C LEU A 521 22.31 -25.57 -15.55
N TYR A 522 21.12 -25.06 -15.29
CA TYR A 522 20.86 -23.89 -14.47
C TYR A 522 19.67 -24.15 -13.56
N ASP A 523 19.72 -23.64 -12.33
CA ASP A 523 18.60 -23.65 -11.39
C ASP A 523 17.55 -22.57 -11.80
N LEU A 524 16.65 -22.17 -10.88
CA LEU A 524 15.56 -21.24 -11.20
C LEU A 524 16.10 -19.83 -11.51
N GLU A 525 15.96 -19.44 -12.78
CA GLU A 525 16.45 -18.20 -13.37
C GLU A 525 15.34 -17.48 -14.15
N PRO A 526 15.52 -16.22 -14.60
CA PRO A 526 14.56 -15.55 -15.46
C PRO A 526 14.69 -16.05 -16.91
N TRP A 527 13.56 -16.42 -17.52
CA TRP A 527 13.47 -16.90 -18.89
C TRP A 527 12.53 -16.04 -19.73
N VAL A 528 12.74 -16.08 -21.05
CA VAL A 528 11.95 -15.37 -22.06
C VAL A 528 11.45 -16.36 -23.10
N THR A 529 10.23 -16.17 -23.60
CA THR A 529 9.71 -16.86 -24.79
C THR A 529 8.94 -15.89 -25.71
N ASP A 530 9.12 -16.05 -27.02
CA ASP A 530 8.27 -15.43 -28.05
C ASP A 530 7.20 -16.38 -28.60
N GLY A 531 7.01 -17.54 -27.95
CA GLY A 531 6.13 -18.61 -28.40
C GLY A 531 6.79 -19.60 -29.36
N THR A 532 8.09 -19.43 -29.68
CA THR A 532 8.86 -20.38 -30.49
C THR A 532 9.96 -21.05 -29.68
N ALA A 533 10.36 -22.27 -30.09
CA ALA A 533 11.44 -23.00 -29.42
C ALA A 533 12.79 -22.27 -29.52
N ALA A 534 13.03 -21.52 -30.62
CA ALA A 534 14.26 -20.75 -30.81
C ALA A 534 14.26 -19.45 -30.00
N GLY A 535 13.09 -18.86 -29.77
CA GLY A 535 12.93 -17.66 -28.95
C GLY A 535 12.67 -17.96 -27.47
N THR A 536 12.71 -19.24 -27.05
CA THR A 536 12.68 -19.62 -25.64
C THR A 536 14.09 -19.82 -25.09
N TYR A 537 14.54 -18.95 -24.20
CA TYR A 537 15.89 -18.96 -23.64
C TYR A 537 15.98 -18.28 -22.27
N MET A 538 17.01 -18.62 -21.49
CA MET A 538 17.32 -17.95 -20.22
C MET A 538 17.77 -16.51 -20.48
N LEU A 539 17.12 -15.53 -19.87
CA LEU A 539 17.43 -14.11 -20.01
C LEU A 539 18.83 -13.80 -19.49
N LYS A 540 19.14 -14.25 -18.28
CA LYS A 540 20.41 -14.03 -17.59
C LYS A 540 20.57 -15.06 -16.48
N GLU A 541 21.78 -15.57 -16.30
CA GLU A 541 22.16 -16.31 -15.08
C GLU A 541 22.48 -15.25 -14.01
N ILE A 542 21.56 -15.06 -13.06
CA ILE A 542 21.72 -14.05 -12.00
C ILE A 542 22.48 -14.64 -10.81
N ASN A 543 22.14 -15.88 -10.39
CA ASN A 543 22.79 -16.53 -9.25
C ASN A 543 23.77 -17.61 -9.73
N LEU A 544 25.07 -17.29 -9.72
CA LEU A 544 26.10 -18.23 -10.17
C LEU A 544 26.19 -19.45 -9.23
N GLY A 545 25.61 -20.57 -9.67
CA GLY A 545 25.62 -21.85 -8.96
C GLY A 545 24.50 -22.04 -7.94
N GLY A 546 23.42 -21.27 -8.04
CA GLY A 546 22.19 -21.45 -7.25
C GLY A 546 20.96 -20.89 -7.95
N SER A 547 19.81 -20.85 -7.25
CA SER A 547 18.57 -20.26 -7.78
C SER A 547 18.51 -18.75 -7.54
N ALA A 548 18.15 -17.98 -8.57
CA ALA A 548 17.83 -16.57 -8.43
C ALA A 548 16.43 -16.32 -7.87
N ASN A 549 15.52 -17.31 -7.97
CA ASN A 549 14.12 -17.21 -7.56
C ASN A 549 13.43 -15.90 -8.00
N PRO A 550 13.43 -15.55 -9.30
CA PRO A 550 12.82 -14.31 -9.76
C PRO A 550 11.33 -14.25 -9.40
N ALA A 551 10.79 -13.07 -9.09
CA ALA A 551 9.37 -12.90 -8.81
C ALA A 551 8.89 -11.47 -9.11
N ASN A 552 7.57 -11.23 -8.99
CA ASN A 552 6.98 -9.89 -9.05
C ASN A 552 7.27 -9.09 -10.34
N PHE A 553 7.22 -9.76 -11.49
CA PHE A 553 7.39 -9.09 -12.79
C PHE A 553 6.35 -7.99 -12.99
N ILE A 554 6.79 -6.79 -13.35
CA ILE A 554 5.94 -5.63 -13.64
C ILE A 554 6.62 -4.65 -14.61
N GLU A 555 5.90 -4.21 -15.64
CA GLU A 555 6.35 -3.16 -16.54
C GLU A 555 6.16 -1.78 -15.89
N HIS A 556 7.19 -0.95 -15.99
CA HIS A 556 7.16 0.44 -15.57
C HIS A 556 8.10 1.28 -16.45
N ASN A 557 7.56 2.35 -17.05
CA ASN A 557 8.31 3.31 -17.87
C ASN A 557 9.19 2.67 -18.97
N GLY A 558 8.67 1.63 -19.61
CA GLY A 558 9.32 0.93 -20.71
C GLY A 558 10.35 -0.12 -20.28
N MET A 559 10.54 -0.35 -18.98
CA MET A 559 11.42 -1.38 -18.42
C MET A 559 10.60 -2.43 -17.68
N LEU A 560 11.07 -3.68 -17.67
CA LEU A 560 10.49 -4.75 -16.85
C LEU A 560 11.25 -4.86 -15.53
N PHE A 561 10.55 -4.63 -14.42
CA PHE A 561 11.04 -4.80 -13.06
C PHE A 561 10.66 -6.16 -12.51
N PHE A 562 11.49 -6.71 -11.63
CA PHE A 562 11.26 -7.97 -10.93
C PHE A 562 12.20 -8.07 -9.73
N THR A 563 11.95 -8.99 -8.80
CA THR A 563 12.86 -9.29 -7.69
C THR A 563 13.70 -10.51 -8.01
N ALA A 564 14.97 -10.55 -7.62
CA ALA A 564 15.83 -11.73 -7.76
C ALA A 564 17.00 -11.73 -6.78
N ASN A 565 17.50 -12.92 -6.45
CA ASN A 565 18.64 -13.14 -5.58
C ASN A 565 19.90 -13.47 -6.40
N ASP A 566 20.98 -12.70 -6.24
CA ASP A 566 22.26 -12.94 -6.97
C ASP A 566 23.25 -13.85 -6.22
N GLY A 567 22.85 -14.40 -5.08
CA GLY A 567 23.68 -15.23 -4.21
C GLY A 567 24.69 -14.45 -3.37
N VAL A 568 24.76 -13.11 -3.50
CA VAL A 568 25.72 -12.24 -2.81
C VAL A 568 25.01 -11.21 -1.94
N ASN A 569 24.02 -10.51 -2.48
CA ASN A 569 23.30 -9.39 -1.85
C ASN A 569 21.84 -9.76 -1.51
N GLY A 570 21.53 -11.06 -1.52
CA GLY A 570 20.16 -11.54 -1.29
C GLY A 570 19.17 -11.13 -2.37
N ASN A 571 17.88 -11.28 -2.07
CA ASN A 571 16.76 -10.95 -2.94
C ASN A 571 16.53 -9.43 -3.00
N GLU A 572 16.77 -8.84 -4.16
CA GLU A 572 16.73 -7.39 -4.38
C GLU A 572 15.87 -7.02 -5.60
N LEU A 573 15.68 -5.72 -5.85
CA LEU A 573 14.96 -5.21 -7.02
C LEU A 573 15.86 -5.14 -8.26
N TRP A 574 15.40 -5.71 -9.37
CA TRP A 574 16.07 -5.77 -10.67
C TRP A 574 15.21 -5.15 -11.76
N LYS A 575 15.86 -4.75 -12.85
CA LYS A 575 15.22 -4.27 -14.08
C LYS A 575 15.87 -4.86 -15.33
N THR A 576 15.09 -4.95 -16.41
CA THR A 576 15.54 -5.40 -17.74
C THR A 576 14.78 -4.72 -18.87
N ASP A 577 15.45 -4.52 -20.01
CA ASP A 577 14.82 -4.13 -21.29
C ASP A 577 14.46 -5.37 -22.15
N GLY A 578 14.67 -6.58 -21.61
CA GLY A 578 14.53 -7.84 -22.32
C GLY A 578 15.84 -8.43 -22.88
N THR A 579 16.97 -7.78 -22.63
CA THR A 579 18.31 -8.26 -23.00
C THR A 579 19.15 -8.64 -21.77
N SER A 580 20.04 -9.62 -21.93
CA SER A 580 20.94 -10.04 -20.85
C SER A 580 21.91 -8.94 -20.41
N GLU A 581 22.29 -8.05 -21.33
CA GLU A 581 23.25 -6.96 -21.10
C GLU A 581 22.66 -5.88 -20.18
N ASN A 582 21.41 -5.48 -20.42
CA ASN A 582 20.70 -4.45 -19.64
C ASN A 582 19.79 -5.06 -18.56
N THR A 583 20.13 -6.25 -18.07
CA THR A 583 19.48 -6.85 -16.90
C THR A 583 20.34 -6.62 -15.67
N GLU A 584 19.94 -5.74 -14.77
CA GLU A 584 20.77 -5.30 -13.64
C GLU A 584 19.95 -5.00 -12.38
N ARG A 585 20.62 -5.03 -11.21
CA ARG A 585 20.03 -4.64 -9.92
C ARG A 585 19.83 -3.12 -9.88
N VAL A 586 18.68 -2.66 -9.41
CA VAL A 586 18.34 -1.24 -9.26
C VAL A 586 19.08 -0.64 -8.08
N THR A 587 18.89 -1.22 -6.89
CA THR A 587 19.58 -0.84 -5.67
C THR A 587 19.61 -2.04 -4.72
N ASP A 588 20.46 -1.95 -3.70
CA ASP A 588 20.55 -2.91 -2.60
C ASP A 588 19.85 -2.29 -1.38
N ILE A 589 18.59 -2.69 -1.13
CA ILE A 589 17.75 -2.11 -0.07
C ILE A 589 18.12 -2.71 1.30
N ASN A 590 18.48 -3.99 1.35
CA ASN A 590 18.92 -4.68 2.57
C ASN A 590 20.34 -5.26 2.39
N PRO A 591 21.39 -4.46 2.67
CA PRO A 591 22.78 -4.90 2.48
C PRO A 591 23.19 -6.11 3.32
N ASP A 592 22.47 -6.41 4.40
CA ASP A 592 22.77 -7.47 5.35
C ASP A 592 21.98 -8.77 5.10
N GLY A 593 21.09 -8.81 4.10
CA GLY A 593 20.14 -9.91 3.98
C GLY A 593 19.35 -9.97 2.68
N ASN A 594 18.09 -10.43 2.79
CA ASN A 594 17.14 -10.42 1.69
C ASN A 594 16.14 -9.30 1.94
N THR A 595 15.83 -8.52 0.91
CA THR A 595 14.68 -7.63 0.94
C THR A 595 13.41 -8.43 0.64
N HIS A 596 12.40 -8.30 1.50
CA HIS A 596 11.07 -8.86 1.26
C HIS A 596 10.18 -7.84 0.56
N PHE A 597 9.82 -8.11 -0.70
CA PHE A 597 8.96 -7.23 -1.50
C PHE A 597 7.57 -7.82 -1.72
N THR A 598 6.52 -6.98 -1.67
CA THR A 598 5.23 -7.31 -2.29
C THR A 598 4.49 -6.05 -2.80
N ASN A 599 3.31 -6.25 -3.40
CA ASN A 599 2.38 -5.19 -3.82
C ASN A 599 2.93 -4.16 -4.83
N PHE A 600 3.70 -4.64 -5.81
CA PHE A 600 4.18 -3.80 -6.91
C PHE A 600 3.03 -3.18 -7.71
N LYS A 601 3.09 -1.86 -7.90
CA LYS A 601 2.12 -1.09 -8.67
C LYS A 601 2.82 0.04 -9.44
N SER A 602 2.72 -0.02 -10.76
CA SER A 602 3.14 1.07 -11.66
C SER A 602 2.08 2.16 -11.66
N ILE A 603 2.43 3.39 -11.27
CA ILE A 603 1.56 4.57 -11.27
C ILE A 603 2.36 5.77 -11.79
N ASP A 604 1.93 6.32 -12.93
CA ASP A 604 2.58 7.45 -13.58
C ASP A 604 4.10 7.25 -13.72
N ASN A 605 4.89 8.09 -13.02
CA ASN A 605 6.35 8.13 -13.11
C ASN A 605 7.06 7.20 -12.12
N TYR A 606 6.33 6.55 -11.22
CA TYR A 606 6.91 5.72 -10.16
C TYR A 606 6.32 4.32 -10.08
N LEU A 607 7.16 3.39 -9.63
CA LEU A 607 6.76 2.06 -9.21
C LEU A 607 6.69 2.02 -7.69
N TYR A 608 5.50 1.78 -7.15
CA TYR A 608 5.20 1.69 -5.72
C TYR A 608 5.21 0.23 -5.27
N PHE A 609 5.70 -0.02 -4.05
CA PHE A 609 5.74 -1.34 -3.43
C PHE A 609 5.98 -1.16 -1.93
N TYR A 610 6.08 -2.25 -1.19
CA TYR A 610 6.73 -2.21 0.12
C TYR A 610 7.88 -3.17 0.19
N ALA A 611 8.84 -2.81 1.04
CA ALA A 611 10.04 -3.56 1.29
C ALA A 611 10.34 -3.63 2.78
N ASP A 612 10.79 -4.80 3.23
CA ASP A 612 11.47 -4.95 4.53
C ASP A 612 12.98 -4.85 4.31
N ASN A 613 13.58 -3.77 4.80
CA ASN A 613 15.02 -3.53 4.71
C ASN A 613 15.83 -4.24 5.82
N GLY A 614 15.18 -5.04 6.67
CA GLY A 614 15.80 -5.75 7.79
C GLY A 614 15.96 -4.93 9.08
N LEU A 615 15.68 -3.62 9.05
CA LEU A 615 15.85 -2.71 10.19
C LEU A 615 14.52 -2.18 10.75
N ILE A 616 13.57 -1.86 9.87
CA ILE A 616 12.32 -1.17 10.23
C ILE A 616 11.05 -1.94 9.87
N GLY A 617 11.20 -3.20 9.43
CA GLY A 617 10.08 -4.01 8.95
C GLY A 617 9.58 -3.57 7.57
N ALA A 618 8.45 -4.15 7.14
CA ALA A 618 7.86 -3.93 5.83
C ALA A 618 7.15 -2.56 5.72
N GLU A 619 7.76 -1.61 5.00
CA GLU A 619 7.30 -0.23 4.89
C GLU A 619 7.12 0.22 3.42
N PRO A 620 6.33 1.28 3.11
CA PRO A 620 6.10 1.74 1.74
C PRO A 620 7.34 2.35 1.09
N TYR A 621 7.61 1.97 -0.16
CA TYR A 621 8.69 2.51 -1.00
C TYR A 621 8.16 2.93 -2.37
N LEU A 622 8.92 3.78 -3.04
CA LEU A 622 8.78 4.05 -4.46
C LEU A 622 10.13 3.98 -5.18
N THR A 623 10.09 3.77 -6.49
CA THR A 623 11.26 3.90 -7.36
C THR A 623 10.92 4.52 -8.70
N ASP A 624 11.81 5.37 -9.21
CA ASP A 624 11.82 5.83 -10.61
C ASP A 624 12.65 4.91 -11.54
N GLY A 625 13.19 3.82 -10.99
CA GLY A 625 14.08 2.88 -11.67
C GLY A 625 15.58 3.17 -11.53
N THR A 626 15.95 4.18 -10.75
CA THR A 626 17.34 4.50 -10.39
C THR A 626 17.62 4.17 -8.92
N SER A 627 18.89 3.95 -8.57
CA SER A 627 19.26 3.72 -7.16
C SER A 627 18.94 4.93 -6.28
N SER A 628 19.15 6.16 -6.78
CA SER A 628 18.88 7.40 -6.04
C SER A 628 17.40 7.71 -5.90
N GLY A 629 16.58 7.32 -6.88
CA GLY A 629 15.13 7.50 -6.84
C GLY A 629 14.39 6.34 -6.19
N THR A 630 15.10 5.35 -5.64
CA THR A 630 14.50 4.27 -4.84
C THR A 630 14.54 4.65 -3.38
N VAL A 631 13.39 5.06 -2.83
CA VAL A 631 13.32 5.69 -1.51
C VAL A 631 12.17 5.13 -0.68
N LEU A 632 12.40 5.08 0.64
CA LEU A 632 11.36 4.85 1.64
C LEU A 632 10.41 6.05 1.61
N ILE A 633 9.10 5.80 1.54
CA ILE A 633 8.09 6.85 1.62
C ILE A 633 7.98 7.36 3.06
N GLU A 634 7.79 6.45 4.02
CA GLU A 634 7.74 6.75 5.45
C GLU A 634 7.89 5.44 6.24
N ASN A 635 8.46 5.51 7.45
CA ASN A 635 8.44 4.38 8.39
C ASN A 635 7.15 4.47 9.23
N ILE A 636 6.04 3.98 8.69
CA ILE A 636 4.72 4.14 9.29
C ILE A 636 4.60 3.36 10.61
N ASN A 637 5.20 2.16 10.70
CA ASN A 637 5.16 1.33 11.91
C ASN A 637 6.53 0.73 12.24
N PRO A 638 7.39 1.50 12.97
CA PRO A 638 8.76 1.11 13.27
C PRO A 638 8.93 -0.19 14.07
N SER A 639 7.86 -0.70 14.69
CA SER A 639 7.96 -1.87 15.57
C SER A 639 7.90 -3.21 14.81
N ILE A 640 7.06 -3.31 13.78
CA ILE A 640 6.79 -4.58 13.08
C ILE A 640 6.57 -4.44 11.56
N GLY A 641 6.59 -3.23 11.02
CA GLY A 641 6.21 -2.92 9.63
C GLY A 641 4.73 -2.57 9.47
N SER A 642 4.42 -1.80 8.42
CA SER A 642 3.07 -1.31 8.10
C SER A 642 2.36 -2.09 6.98
N TYR A 643 3.06 -2.95 6.24
CA TYR A 643 2.49 -3.85 5.22
C TYR A 643 1.47 -3.18 4.27
N PRO A 644 1.85 -2.08 3.59
CA PRO A 644 0.90 -1.32 2.81
C PRO A 644 0.38 -2.13 1.61
N ASN A 645 -0.88 -1.90 1.24
CA ASN A 645 -1.51 -2.58 0.13
C ASN A 645 -2.39 -1.63 -0.70
N SER A 646 -2.72 -2.09 -1.91
CA SER A 646 -3.68 -1.41 -2.80
C SER A 646 -3.32 0.03 -3.16
N PHE A 647 -2.06 0.27 -3.55
CA PHE A 647 -1.65 1.54 -4.15
C PHE A 647 -2.56 1.89 -5.33
N THR A 648 -3.34 2.97 -5.20
CA THR A 648 -4.33 3.40 -6.19
C THR A 648 -4.25 4.91 -6.39
N LYS A 649 -4.08 5.33 -7.64
CA LYS A 649 -4.13 6.74 -8.01
C LYS A 649 -5.57 7.24 -8.00
N CYS A 650 -5.83 8.34 -7.32
CA CYS A 650 -7.09 9.08 -7.39
C CYS A 650 -6.84 10.56 -7.10
N ASN A 651 -7.55 11.48 -7.76
CA ASN A 651 -7.43 12.93 -7.52
C ASN A 651 -6.00 13.50 -7.51
N GLY A 652 -5.09 12.94 -8.31
CA GLY A 652 -3.69 13.37 -8.37
C GLY A 652 -2.79 12.85 -7.23
N SER A 653 -3.35 12.06 -6.31
CA SER A 653 -2.68 11.44 -5.18
C SER A 653 -2.60 9.92 -5.34
N VAL A 654 -1.70 9.26 -4.59
CA VAL A 654 -1.62 7.81 -4.46
C VAL A 654 -2.12 7.39 -3.09
N TYR A 655 -3.22 6.66 -3.05
CA TYR A 655 -3.79 6.16 -1.81
C TYR A 655 -3.39 4.71 -1.58
N PHE A 656 -3.25 4.31 -0.33
CA PHE A 656 -3.00 2.92 0.06
C PHE A 656 -3.46 2.69 1.50
N LEU A 657 -3.60 1.42 1.87
CA LEU A 657 -3.96 1.02 3.24
C LEU A 657 -2.72 0.44 3.92
N ALA A 658 -2.42 0.88 5.14
CA ALA A 658 -1.25 0.42 5.90
C ALA A 658 -1.51 0.38 7.41
N SER A 659 -0.84 -0.51 8.13
CA SER A 659 -0.99 -0.66 9.58
C SER A 659 -0.10 0.30 10.37
N SER A 660 -0.71 1.13 11.21
CA SER A 660 -0.02 2.17 12.00
C SER A 660 0.38 1.74 13.42
N VAL A 661 -0.22 0.66 13.96
CA VAL A 661 -0.01 0.19 15.33
C VAL A 661 -0.02 -1.35 15.42
N GLN A 662 0.38 -1.91 16.56
CA GLN A 662 0.39 -3.35 16.80
C GLN A 662 -1.04 -3.94 16.77
N GLY A 663 -1.42 -4.54 15.64
CA GLY A 663 -2.73 -5.16 15.38
C GLY A 663 -3.12 -5.00 13.92
N GLU A 664 -4.00 -5.87 13.40
CA GLU A 664 -4.46 -5.86 12.00
C GLU A 664 -5.42 -4.69 11.68
N ILE A 665 -5.10 -3.48 12.13
CA ILE A 665 -5.81 -2.26 11.76
C ILE A 665 -5.05 -1.68 10.58
N ALA A 666 -5.69 -1.53 9.43
CA ALA A 666 -5.09 -0.81 8.30
C ALA A 666 -5.81 0.51 8.11
N ASP A 667 -5.05 1.59 8.20
CA ASP A 667 -5.49 2.96 8.04
C ASP A 667 -5.35 3.40 6.60
N LEU A 668 -6.23 4.31 6.16
CA LEU A 668 -6.16 4.88 4.83
C LEU A 668 -5.13 6.00 4.81
N TYR A 669 -4.17 5.91 3.89
CA TYR A 669 -3.14 6.90 3.66
C TYR A 669 -3.26 7.52 2.27
N ASN A 670 -2.85 8.77 2.18
CA ASN A 670 -2.69 9.54 0.95
C ASN A 670 -1.22 9.95 0.84
N TYR A 671 -0.56 9.56 -0.25
CA TYR A 671 0.77 9.98 -0.61
C TYR A 671 0.78 10.85 -1.87
N GLN A 672 1.43 12.01 -1.77
CA GLN A 672 1.62 12.95 -2.87
C GLN A 672 3.08 12.88 -3.32
N PRO A 673 3.40 12.22 -4.46
CA PRO A 673 4.78 12.02 -4.88
C PRO A 673 5.52 13.31 -5.21
N ASP A 674 4.83 14.31 -5.77
CA ASP A 674 5.47 15.60 -6.16
C ASP A 674 5.93 16.42 -4.95
N THR A 675 5.35 16.17 -3.78
CA THR A 675 5.67 16.90 -2.54
C THR A 675 6.25 16.00 -1.46
N GLU A 676 6.33 14.70 -1.70
CA GLU A 676 6.77 13.65 -0.77
C GLU A 676 6.00 13.68 0.56
N ILE A 677 4.70 14.00 0.49
CA ILE A 677 3.86 14.11 1.69
C ILE A 677 2.99 12.87 1.82
N LEU A 678 3.14 12.20 2.95
CA LEU A 678 2.23 11.19 3.43
C LEU A 678 1.27 11.79 4.47
N THR A 679 -0.03 11.52 4.31
CA THR A 679 -1.09 11.93 5.24
C THR A 679 -1.94 10.72 5.59
N GLN A 680 -2.13 10.46 6.89
CA GLN A 680 -3.15 9.51 7.33
C GLN A 680 -4.52 10.16 7.14
N VAL A 681 -5.32 9.61 6.22
CA VAL A 681 -6.66 10.10 5.90
C VAL A 681 -7.67 9.64 6.93
N LYS A 682 -7.63 8.35 7.30
CA LYS A 682 -8.58 7.78 8.25
C LYS A 682 -7.92 6.67 9.06
N GLN A 683 -8.06 6.76 10.38
CA GLN A 683 -7.78 5.66 11.28
C GLN A 683 -9.03 4.80 11.47
N PHE A 684 -8.91 3.47 11.29
CA PHE A 684 -10.00 2.53 11.57
C PHE A 684 -9.86 1.99 13.00
N SER A 685 -10.97 1.79 13.70
CA SER A 685 -10.97 1.48 15.14
C SER A 685 -10.96 -0.01 15.46
N THR A 686 -11.01 -0.88 14.45
CA THR A 686 -11.28 -2.31 14.62
C THR A 686 -10.29 -3.17 13.82
N PRO A 687 -9.63 -4.18 14.44
CA PRO A 687 -8.74 -5.09 13.72
C PRO A 687 -9.57 -5.98 12.78
N GLY A 688 -9.19 -6.04 11.50
CA GLY A 688 -9.92 -6.82 10.50
C GLY A 688 -9.07 -7.09 9.26
N PHE A 689 -9.18 -8.32 8.74
CA PHE A 689 -8.46 -8.80 7.55
C PHE A 689 -8.50 -7.80 6.39
N ILE A 690 -7.32 -7.35 5.97
CA ILE A 690 -7.11 -6.54 4.77
C ILE A 690 -6.92 -7.43 3.55
N THR A 691 -7.99 -7.58 2.77
CA THR A 691 -7.85 -7.79 1.32
C THR A 691 -8.83 -6.84 0.64
N SER A 692 -8.47 -5.59 0.55
CA SER A 692 -9.31 -4.55 -0.04
C SER A 692 -8.65 -4.05 -1.31
N GLU A 693 -9.11 -4.57 -2.45
CA GLU A 693 -8.90 -3.92 -3.73
C GLU A 693 -9.51 -2.50 -3.64
N MET A 694 -8.76 -1.49 -4.07
CA MET A 694 -9.21 -0.09 -4.06
C MET A 694 -9.24 0.43 -5.49
N VAL A 695 -10.35 1.02 -5.90
CA VAL A 695 -10.51 1.61 -7.24
C VAL A 695 -10.86 3.08 -7.13
N CYS A 696 -10.32 3.89 -8.05
CA CYS A 696 -10.78 5.26 -8.24
C CYS A 696 -11.88 5.27 -9.31
N TYR A 697 -13.06 5.77 -8.96
CA TYR A 697 -14.19 5.95 -9.86
C TYR A 697 -14.81 7.32 -9.59
N ASN A 698 -15.06 8.11 -10.63
CA ASN A 698 -15.60 9.48 -10.54
C ASN A 698 -14.94 10.35 -9.44
N ASN A 699 -13.60 10.36 -9.41
CA ASN A 699 -12.79 11.15 -8.46
C ASN A 699 -13.01 10.75 -6.97
N GLN A 700 -13.42 9.52 -6.72
CA GLN A 700 -13.58 8.96 -5.38
C GLN A 700 -13.00 7.56 -5.31
N LEU A 701 -12.53 7.19 -4.13
CA LEU A 701 -12.01 5.87 -3.83
C LEU A 701 -13.14 4.98 -3.34
N TYR A 702 -13.24 3.78 -3.90
CA TYR A 702 -14.12 2.73 -3.43
C TYR A 702 -13.31 1.52 -3.03
N PHE A 703 -13.59 1.00 -1.85
CA PHE A 703 -12.86 -0.12 -1.26
C PHE A 703 -13.72 -0.85 -0.22
N SER A 704 -13.21 -1.96 0.29
CA SER A 704 -13.84 -2.73 1.35
C SER A 704 -13.15 -2.42 2.68
N SER A 705 -13.90 -2.16 3.75
CA SER A 705 -13.34 -1.99 5.09
C SER A 705 -14.33 -2.38 6.18
N ALA A 706 -13.82 -2.67 7.38
CA ALA A 706 -14.63 -2.97 8.54
C ALA A 706 -15.20 -1.69 9.17
N SER A 707 -16.49 -1.69 9.47
CA SER A 707 -17.10 -0.59 10.24
C SER A 707 -16.72 -0.62 11.72
N GLU A 708 -17.10 0.45 12.45
CA GLU A 708 -17.00 0.52 13.91
C GLU A 708 -17.75 -0.63 14.63
N GLN A 709 -18.64 -1.33 13.94
CA GLN A 709 -19.40 -2.49 14.44
C GLN A 709 -18.77 -3.84 14.07
N ASN A 710 -17.56 -3.87 13.47
CA ASN A 710 -16.87 -5.06 12.96
C ASN A 710 -17.58 -5.78 11.80
N ASN A 711 -18.36 -5.09 10.97
CA ASN A 711 -18.84 -5.66 9.71
C ASN A 711 -18.08 -5.12 8.49
N PHE A 712 -17.71 -6.02 7.57
CA PHE A 712 -17.08 -5.66 6.29
C PHE A 712 -18.14 -5.24 5.30
N GLU A 713 -18.08 -3.97 4.92
CA GLU A 713 -19.04 -3.30 4.05
C GLU A 713 -18.29 -2.43 3.04
N PRO A 714 -18.95 -1.91 1.99
CA PRO A 714 -18.27 -1.07 1.01
C PRO A 714 -18.10 0.36 1.57
N TRP A 715 -16.95 0.96 1.31
CA TRP A 715 -16.56 2.30 1.76
C TRP A 715 -16.27 3.20 0.57
N VAL A 716 -16.50 4.49 0.79
CA VAL A 716 -16.15 5.56 -0.14
C VAL A 716 -15.22 6.57 0.55
N SER A 717 -14.30 7.16 -0.21
CA SER A 717 -13.45 8.25 0.26
C SER A 717 -13.19 9.29 -0.83
N ASP A 718 -13.35 10.57 -0.48
CA ASP A 718 -12.91 11.71 -1.28
C ASP A 718 -11.43 12.11 -1.00
N GLY A 719 -10.78 11.38 -0.09
CA GLY A 719 -9.42 11.65 0.36
C GLY A 719 -9.30 12.50 1.62
N THR A 720 -10.42 12.89 2.24
CA THR A 720 -10.47 13.54 3.56
C THR A 720 -11.00 12.60 4.64
N GLU A 721 -10.68 12.87 5.91
CA GLU A 721 -11.22 12.05 7.00
C GLU A 721 -12.77 12.11 7.05
N SER A 722 -13.35 13.29 6.85
CA SER A 722 -14.80 13.51 6.90
C SER A 722 -15.55 12.92 5.71
N GLY A 723 -14.91 12.82 4.54
CA GLY A 723 -15.48 12.20 3.35
C GLY A 723 -15.13 10.71 3.24
N THR A 724 -14.49 10.12 4.25
CA THR A 724 -14.20 8.68 4.32
C THR A 724 -15.19 7.98 5.24
N GLU A 725 -16.13 7.26 4.66
CA GLU A 725 -17.24 6.64 5.38
C GLU A 725 -17.74 5.34 4.75
N GLN A 726 -18.49 4.56 5.54
CA GLN A 726 -19.20 3.40 5.03
C GLN A 726 -20.25 3.87 4.04
N TRP A 727 -20.16 3.38 2.81
CA TRP A 727 -21.01 3.80 1.70
C TRP A 727 -22.37 3.11 1.73
N LEU A 728 -22.39 1.78 1.87
CA LEU A 728 -23.62 0.98 1.93
C LEU A 728 -23.56 0.01 3.12
N ASP A 729 -24.71 -0.33 3.69
CA ASP A 729 -24.86 -1.42 4.66
C ASP A 729 -25.64 -2.56 3.99
N LEU A 730 -24.92 -3.37 3.19
CA LEU A 730 -25.55 -4.40 2.36
C LEU A 730 -26.05 -5.59 3.19
N ASN A 731 -25.48 -5.80 4.39
CA ASN A 731 -25.91 -6.85 5.30
C ASN A 731 -26.13 -6.31 6.73
N PRO A 732 -27.28 -5.69 7.03
CA PRO A 732 -27.54 -5.12 8.34
C PRO A 732 -27.42 -6.15 9.49
N GLY A 733 -26.39 -5.98 10.33
CA GLY A 733 -26.07 -6.88 11.46
C GLY A 733 -25.12 -8.03 11.15
N GLY A 734 -24.58 -8.09 9.93
CA GLY A 734 -23.53 -9.01 9.47
C GLY A 734 -22.54 -8.30 8.56
N SER A 735 -21.64 -9.04 7.91
CA SER A 735 -20.70 -8.51 6.90
C SER A 735 -21.14 -8.90 5.50
N SER A 736 -20.97 -8.00 4.54
CA SER A 736 -21.14 -8.27 3.11
C SER A 736 -19.84 -8.59 2.37
N TYR A 737 -18.66 -8.42 2.96
CA TYR A 737 -17.37 -8.75 2.30
C TYR A 737 -17.24 -8.29 0.83
N PRO A 738 -17.38 -6.99 0.53
CA PRO A 738 -17.24 -6.52 -0.85
C PRO A 738 -15.85 -6.77 -1.43
N ALA A 739 -15.79 -7.11 -2.72
CA ALA A 739 -14.54 -7.36 -3.45
C ALA A 739 -14.70 -7.04 -4.95
N LYS A 740 -13.61 -7.14 -5.73
CA LYS A 740 -13.61 -7.03 -7.20
C LYS A 740 -14.12 -5.71 -7.75
N PHE A 741 -13.92 -4.63 -6.99
CA PHE A 741 -14.22 -3.27 -7.42
C PHE A 741 -13.53 -2.95 -8.77
N THR A 742 -14.34 -2.71 -9.79
CA THR A 742 -13.91 -2.52 -11.18
C THR A 742 -14.71 -1.41 -11.82
N ALA A 743 -14.04 -0.39 -12.36
CA ALA A 743 -14.67 0.58 -13.24
C ALA A 743 -14.78 0.01 -14.66
N PHE A 744 -15.99 -0.07 -15.21
CA PHE A 744 -16.25 -0.64 -16.54
C PHE A 744 -17.35 0.14 -17.26
N LYS A 745 -17.05 0.67 -18.45
CA LYS A 745 -17.99 1.43 -19.30
C LYS A 745 -18.77 2.57 -18.61
N GLY A 746 -18.16 3.21 -17.61
CA GLY A 746 -18.83 4.29 -16.86
C GLY A 746 -19.76 3.79 -15.76
N GLU A 747 -19.58 2.55 -15.33
CA GLU A 747 -20.19 1.95 -14.15
C GLU A 747 -19.10 1.53 -13.17
N LEU A 748 -19.42 1.53 -11.89
CA LEU A 748 -18.64 0.85 -10.85
C LEU A 748 -19.28 -0.51 -10.59
N ILE A 749 -18.48 -1.56 -10.64
CA ILE A 749 -18.93 -2.94 -10.46
C ILE A 749 -18.19 -3.55 -9.29
N PHE A 750 -18.89 -4.31 -8.44
CA PHE A 750 -18.26 -5.05 -7.35
C PHE A 750 -19.09 -6.27 -6.96
N THR A 751 -18.49 -7.20 -6.21
CA THR A 751 -19.19 -8.35 -5.64
C THR A 751 -19.37 -8.16 -4.14
N ALA A 752 -20.47 -8.63 -3.57
CA ALA A 752 -20.64 -8.73 -2.12
C ALA A 752 -21.52 -9.94 -1.73
N ARG A 753 -21.42 -10.35 -0.49
CA ARG A 753 -22.02 -11.56 0.11
C ARG A 753 -23.29 -11.22 0.88
N GLY A 754 -24.41 -11.74 0.41
CA GLY A 754 -25.63 -11.96 1.20
C GLY A 754 -25.75 -13.44 1.63
N PRO A 755 -26.97 -14.02 1.66
CA PRO A 755 -27.17 -15.48 1.70
C PRO A 755 -26.56 -16.23 0.50
N GLU A 756 -26.36 -15.52 -0.62
CA GLU A 756 -25.69 -15.92 -1.87
C GLU A 756 -24.75 -14.77 -2.30
N GLU A 757 -23.70 -15.04 -3.09
CA GLU A 757 -22.82 -13.96 -3.60
C GLU A 757 -23.54 -13.21 -4.73
N GLN A 758 -23.50 -11.88 -4.64
CA GLN A 758 -24.25 -10.94 -5.44
C GLN A 758 -23.29 -10.07 -6.26
N PHE A 759 -23.71 -9.73 -7.48
CA PHE A 759 -22.97 -8.89 -8.41
C PHE A 759 -23.70 -7.56 -8.54
N TYR A 760 -23.02 -6.50 -8.12
CA TYR A 760 -23.55 -5.16 -8.01
C TYR A 760 -23.03 -4.31 -9.16
N HIS A 761 -23.97 -3.61 -9.79
CA HIS A 761 -23.70 -2.63 -10.82
C HIS A 761 -24.17 -1.29 -10.28
N VAL A 762 -23.25 -0.35 -10.25
CA VAL A 762 -23.46 0.98 -9.71
C VAL A 762 -23.29 1.94 -10.86
N THR A 763 -24.43 2.41 -11.35
CA THR A 763 -24.47 3.51 -12.32
C THR A 763 -24.83 4.79 -11.59
N GLU A 764 -24.37 5.93 -12.09
CA GLU A 764 -25.02 7.19 -11.74
C GLU A 764 -26.50 7.07 -12.13
N GLU A 765 -27.42 7.51 -11.25
CA GLU A 765 -28.84 7.56 -11.60
C GLU A 765 -29.03 8.50 -12.79
N ASN A 766 -29.37 7.95 -13.95
CA ASN A 766 -29.95 8.73 -15.04
C ASN A 766 -31.37 9.08 -14.64
N TYR A 767 -31.59 10.33 -14.23
CA TYR A 767 -32.93 10.78 -13.87
C TYR A 767 -33.81 10.86 -15.11
N HIS A 768 -34.83 10.01 -15.17
CA HIS A 768 -35.87 10.03 -16.21
C HIS A 768 -37.20 10.47 -15.61
N VAL A 769 -37.84 11.45 -16.23
CA VAL A 769 -39.19 11.89 -15.86
C VAL A 769 -40.07 12.06 -17.08
N CYS A 770 -41.38 11.91 -16.91
CA CYS A 770 -42.30 12.13 -18.01
C CYS A 770 -42.51 13.62 -18.26
N ASN A 771 -42.84 13.98 -19.49
CA ASN A 771 -43.12 15.37 -19.86
C ASN A 771 -44.20 16.00 -18.95
N GLY A 772 -43.83 17.09 -18.27
CA GLY A 772 -44.67 17.82 -17.33
C GLY A 772 -44.51 17.39 -15.87
N GLU A 773 -43.66 16.41 -15.57
CA GLU A 773 -43.38 15.97 -14.20
C GLU A 773 -42.17 16.68 -13.57
N GLN A 774 -42.10 16.63 -12.24
CA GLN A 774 -40.95 17.11 -11.47
C GLN A 774 -40.00 15.95 -11.19
N VAL A 775 -38.70 16.23 -11.13
CA VAL A 775 -37.70 15.30 -10.61
C VAL A 775 -37.30 15.70 -9.19
N THR A 776 -37.06 14.71 -8.34
CA THR A 776 -36.34 14.91 -7.07
C THR A 776 -34.98 14.26 -7.20
N ILE A 777 -33.94 15.09 -7.17
CA ILE A 777 -32.54 14.69 -7.25
C ILE A 777 -32.02 14.63 -5.81
N THR A 778 -31.36 13.54 -5.44
CA THR A 778 -30.70 13.42 -4.14
C THR A 778 -29.24 13.04 -4.31
N THR A 779 -28.42 13.42 -3.35
CA THR A 779 -26.97 13.15 -3.33
C THR A 779 -26.64 12.15 -2.25
N GLN A 780 -25.63 11.33 -2.48
CA GLN A 780 -25.08 10.43 -1.45
C GLN A 780 -24.05 11.12 -0.56
N ASN A 781 -23.78 12.42 -0.73
CA ASN A 781 -22.91 13.15 0.22
C ASN A 781 -23.53 13.15 1.63
N HIS A 782 -22.77 12.72 2.63
CA HIS A 782 -23.21 12.76 4.03
C HIS A 782 -22.52 13.87 4.85
N THR A 783 -21.50 14.53 4.28
CA THR A 783 -20.81 15.69 4.87
C THR A 783 -20.77 16.89 3.91
N GLY A 784 -20.53 18.09 4.47
CA GLY A 784 -20.50 19.34 3.70
C GLY A 784 -21.87 20.00 3.45
N THR A 785 -21.90 21.01 2.60
CA THR A 785 -23.14 21.66 2.11
C THR A 785 -23.20 21.57 0.60
N VAL A 786 -24.23 20.92 0.07
CA VAL A 786 -24.50 20.84 -1.37
C VAL A 786 -25.33 22.06 -1.81
N SER A 787 -24.90 22.74 -2.87
CA SER A 787 -25.63 23.86 -3.49
C SER A 787 -25.96 23.54 -4.94
N TRP A 788 -27.21 23.75 -5.35
CA TRP A 788 -27.76 23.38 -6.66
C TRP A 788 -27.93 24.59 -7.58
N TYR A 789 -27.68 24.43 -8.87
CA TYR A 789 -27.60 25.49 -9.86
C TYR A 789 -28.19 25.10 -11.22
N ASP A 790 -28.55 26.12 -12.00
CA ASP A 790 -29.09 26.01 -13.37
C ASP A 790 -28.03 26.15 -14.49
N ALA A 791 -26.74 26.28 -14.14
CA ALA A 791 -25.64 26.37 -15.12
C ALA A 791 -24.30 25.91 -14.51
N PRO A 792 -23.32 25.47 -15.32
CA PRO A 792 -22.01 25.01 -14.85
C PRO A 792 -21.14 26.12 -14.25
N VAL A 793 -21.33 27.38 -14.66
CA VAL A 793 -20.62 28.56 -14.16
C VAL A 793 -21.60 29.74 -14.10
N ASP A 794 -21.51 30.57 -13.05
CA ASP A 794 -22.36 31.76 -12.84
C ASP A 794 -23.88 31.52 -12.83
N GLY A 795 -24.32 30.26 -12.70
CA GLY A 795 -25.73 29.88 -12.59
C GLY A 795 -26.40 30.40 -11.31
N ASN A 796 -27.72 30.54 -11.36
CA ASN A 796 -28.54 30.90 -10.21
C ASN A 796 -28.60 29.74 -9.22
N LEU A 797 -28.46 30.05 -7.93
CA LEU A 797 -28.69 29.08 -6.86
C LEU A 797 -30.19 28.69 -6.84
N LEU A 798 -30.47 27.42 -7.09
CA LEU A 798 -31.80 26.84 -7.08
C LEU A 798 -32.20 26.37 -5.68
N ALA A 799 -31.30 25.68 -4.99
CA ALA A 799 -31.53 25.12 -3.65
C ALA A 799 -30.21 24.84 -2.92
N THR A 800 -30.30 24.55 -1.62
CA THR A 800 -29.20 24.00 -0.82
C THR A 800 -29.70 22.79 -0.02
N GLY A 801 -28.80 21.83 0.23
CA GLY A 801 -29.08 20.57 0.91
C GLY A 801 -28.94 19.35 0.01
N TYR A 802 -28.94 18.16 0.62
CA TYR A 802 -28.70 16.87 -0.06
C TYR A 802 -29.84 16.41 -0.99
N SER A 803 -30.92 17.19 -1.10
CA SER A 803 -32.00 16.95 -2.02
C SER A 803 -32.48 18.23 -2.69
N PHE A 804 -32.83 18.13 -3.96
CA PHE A 804 -33.38 19.19 -4.78
C PHE A 804 -34.56 18.69 -5.59
N GLN A 805 -35.68 19.41 -5.55
CA GLN A 805 -36.85 19.13 -6.35
C GLN A 805 -37.00 20.20 -7.44
N SER A 806 -37.07 19.77 -8.71
CA SER A 806 -37.18 20.67 -9.85
C SER A 806 -38.60 21.25 -9.98
N GLU A 807 -38.75 22.30 -10.79
CA GLU A 807 -40.05 22.60 -11.41
C GLU A 807 -40.43 21.52 -12.43
N ALA A 808 -41.68 21.52 -12.89
CA ALA A 808 -42.14 20.59 -13.91
C ALA A 808 -41.35 20.76 -15.21
N LEU A 809 -40.79 19.67 -15.73
CA LEU A 809 -39.87 19.68 -16.87
C LEU A 809 -40.59 19.28 -18.15
N SER A 810 -40.34 20.04 -19.22
CA SER A 810 -40.90 19.75 -20.56
C SER A 810 -39.84 19.45 -21.62
N ASN A 811 -38.58 19.58 -21.26
CA ASN A 811 -37.43 19.28 -22.09
C ASN A 811 -36.32 18.74 -21.19
N SER A 812 -35.50 17.83 -21.71
CA SER A 812 -34.31 17.35 -21.01
C SER A 812 -33.40 18.53 -20.66
N ILE A 813 -32.87 18.51 -19.45
CA ILE A 813 -32.08 19.59 -18.88
C ILE A 813 -31.02 19.00 -17.94
N SER A 814 -29.92 19.70 -17.77
CA SER A 814 -28.94 19.39 -16.73
C SER A 814 -29.10 20.35 -15.55
N PHE A 815 -28.87 19.85 -14.35
CA PHE A 815 -28.64 20.65 -13.15
C PHE A 815 -27.17 20.54 -12.76
N TRP A 816 -26.70 21.48 -11.95
CA TRP A 816 -25.32 21.49 -11.50
C TRP A 816 -25.26 21.60 -9.99
N ALA A 817 -24.35 20.89 -9.35
CA ALA A 817 -24.21 20.94 -7.90
C ALA A 817 -22.75 21.03 -7.48
N ASP A 818 -22.45 21.92 -6.55
CA ASP A 818 -21.15 21.94 -5.85
C ASP A 818 -21.30 21.51 -4.40
N LEU A 819 -20.19 21.03 -3.84
CA LEU A 819 -20.07 20.63 -2.44
C LEU A 819 -19.10 21.57 -1.73
N THR A 820 -19.51 22.10 -0.59
CA THR A 820 -18.65 22.90 0.28
C THR A 820 -18.31 22.16 1.57
N ILE A 821 -17.02 21.87 1.81
CA ILE A 821 -16.49 21.27 3.05
C ILE A 821 -15.45 22.21 3.65
N GLU A 822 -15.57 22.54 4.94
CA GLU A 822 -14.64 23.41 5.68
C GLU A 822 -14.31 24.76 4.99
N GLY A 823 -15.22 25.26 4.15
CA GLY A 823 -15.05 26.52 3.39
C GLY A 823 -14.49 26.35 1.98
N CYS A 824 -14.18 25.12 1.56
CA CYS A 824 -13.72 24.78 0.21
C CYS A 824 -14.87 24.24 -0.64
N THR A 825 -15.16 24.94 -1.74
CA THR A 825 -16.27 24.61 -2.65
C THR A 825 -15.75 23.93 -3.90
N SER A 826 -16.39 22.83 -4.31
CA SER A 826 -16.00 22.07 -5.49
C SER A 826 -16.35 22.72 -6.81
N GLU A 827 -15.74 22.22 -7.90
CA GLU A 827 -16.34 22.40 -9.22
C GLU A 827 -17.74 21.78 -9.23
N ARG A 828 -18.61 22.34 -10.06
CA ARG A 828 -19.98 21.85 -10.14
C ARG A 828 -20.05 20.54 -10.93
N THR A 829 -20.53 19.48 -10.30
CA THR A 829 -20.92 18.24 -10.97
C THR A 829 -22.17 18.49 -11.81
N GLU A 830 -22.22 17.99 -13.04
CA GLU A 830 -23.41 18.02 -13.89
C GLU A 830 -24.30 16.80 -13.61
N ILE A 831 -25.61 17.02 -13.44
CA ILE A 831 -26.62 15.98 -13.25
C ILE A 831 -27.65 16.11 -14.37
N GLY A 832 -27.61 15.19 -15.33
CA GLY A 832 -28.55 15.15 -16.46
C GLY A 832 -29.92 14.61 -16.07
N VAL A 833 -30.98 15.28 -16.52
CA VAL A 833 -32.37 14.82 -16.38
C VAL A 833 -32.98 14.71 -17.78
N ALA A 834 -33.30 13.49 -18.18
CA ALA A 834 -33.96 13.21 -19.44
C ALA A 834 -35.48 13.30 -19.28
N VAL A 835 -36.12 14.12 -20.11
CA VAL A 835 -37.59 14.19 -20.19
C VAL A 835 -38.06 13.30 -21.31
N THR A 836 -38.87 12.32 -20.96
CA THR A 836 -39.44 11.37 -21.91
C THR A 836 -40.81 11.85 -22.38
N THR A 837 -41.00 11.91 -23.70
CA THR A 837 -42.29 12.21 -24.34
C THR A 837 -42.64 11.07 -25.27
N ILE A 838 -43.86 10.54 -25.15
CA ILE A 838 -44.41 9.53 -26.06
C ILE A 838 -45.39 10.24 -26.99
N GLU A 839 -45.06 10.26 -28.28
CA GLU A 839 -45.94 10.75 -29.33
C GLU A 839 -46.65 9.59 -30.01
N LEU A 840 -47.98 9.66 -30.01
CA LEU A 840 -48.87 8.67 -30.63
C LEU A 840 -49.46 9.24 -31.91
N ASN A 841 -49.09 8.67 -33.04
CA ASN A 841 -49.64 9.00 -34.35
C ASN A 841 -50.30 7.75 -34.94
N ALA A 842 -51.33 7.90 -35.77
CA ALA A 842 -51.92 6.74 -36.45
C ALA A 842 -52.33 7.03 -37.89
N SER A 843 -52.20 6.01 -38.73
CA SER A 843 -52.79 5.94 -40.06
C SER A 843 -54.13 5.21 -39.98
N ILE A 844 -55.23 5.93 -40.26
CA ILE A 844 -56.59 5.40 -40.09
C ILE A 844 -57.15 4.97 -41.44
N THR A 845 -57.58 3.70 -41.53
CA THR A 845 -58.42 3.22 -42.61
C THR A 845 -59.87 3.22 -42.16
N HIS A 846 -60.69 4.06 -42.80
CA HIS A 846 -62.12 4.16 -42.52
C HIS A 846 -62.92 3.02 -43.18
N GLU A 847 -64.06 2.68 -42.58
CA GLU A 847 -64.90 1.55 -43.01
C GLU A 847 -65.55 1.83 -44.38
N THR A 848 -65.32 0.95 -45.36
CA THR A 848 -65.96 0.96 -46.69
C THR A 848 -66.84 -0.27 -46.93
N ASN A 849 -66.64 -1.33 -46.13
CA ASN A 849 -67.48 -2.52 -46.01
C ASN A 849 -67.57 -2.92 -44.52
N PRO A 850 -68.61 -3.68 -44.10
CA PRO A 850 -68.78 -3.99 -42.69
C PRO A 850 -67.53 -4.57 -42.02
N ALA A 851 -67.06 -3.90 -40.96
CA ALA A 851 -65.90 -4.27 -40.15
C ALA A 851 -64.58 -4.39 -40.94
N ASP A 852 -64.31 -3.46 -41.86
CA ASP A 852 -63.01 -3.36 -42.58
C ASP A 852 -62.17 -2.14 -42.21
N GLY A 853 -62.54 -1.39 -41.18
CA GLY A 853 -61.72 -0.30 -40.64
C GLY A 853 -60.44 -0.80 -39.97
N ALA A 854 -59.42 0.06 -39.86
CA ALA A 854 -58.16 -0.25 -39.19
C ALA A 854 -57.50 1.02 -38.64
N ILE A 855 -56.73 0.86 -37.57
CA ILE A 855 -55.85 1.87 -37.02
C ILE A 855 -54.44 1.27 -36.97
N ASP A 856 -53.53 1.84 -37.75
CA ASP A 856 -52.10 1.51 -37.79
C ASP A 856 -51.37 2.55 -36.94
N LEU A 857 -50.95 2.17 -35.73
CA LEU A 857 -50.39 3.07 -34.73
C LEU A 857 -48.88 3.16 -34.94
N THR A 858 -48.34 4.36 -34.80
CA THR A 858 -46.89 4.59 -34.78
C THR A 858 -46.55 5.33 -33.50
N VAL A 859 -45.80 4.66 -32.62
CA VAL A 859 -45.23 5.26 -31.42
C VAL A 859 -43.86 5.84 -31.75
N SER A 860 -43.61 7.07 -31.31
CA SER A 860 -42.27 7.69 -31.38
C SER A 860 -41.94 8.42 -30.09
N GLY A 861 -40.67 8.42 -29.68
CA GLY A 861 -40.27 8.82 -28.33
C GLY A 861 -40.56 7.72 -27.30
N GLY A 862 -40.48 8.01 -26.00
CA GLY A 862 -40.58 6.95 -24.98
C GLY A 862 -39.37 6.01 -24.92
N LEU A 863 -39.31 5.17 -23.88
CA LEU A 863 -38.32 4.10 -23.74
C LEU A 863 -38.96 2.72 -23.96
N PRO A 864 -38.58 1.98 -25.02
CA PRO A 864 -39.13 0.64 -25.25
C PRO A 864 -38.69 -0.36 -24.14
N PRO A 865 -39.42 -1.46 -23.91
CA PRO A 865 -40.66 -1.86 -24.59
C PRO A 865 -41.88 -1.01 -24.21
N TYR A 866 -42.86 -0.93 -25.12
CA TYR A 866 -44.15 -0.27 -24.88
C TYR A 866 -45.25 -1.29 -24.55
N HIS A 867 -46.19 -0.87 -23.73
CA HIS A 867 -47.43 -1.57 -23.42
C HIS A 867 -48.62 -0.75 -23.94
N PHE A 868 -49.48 -1.41 -24.71
CA PHE A 868 -50.66 -0.81 -25.33
C PHE A 868 -51.92 -1.32 -24.64
N ASP A 869 -52.92 -0.45 -24.51
CA ASP A 869 -54.22 -0.77 -23.93
C ASP A 869 -55.29 0.12 -24.62
N TRP A 870 -56.16 -0.48 -25.43
CA TRP A 870 -57.16 0.23 -26.22
C TRP A 870 -58.55 0.39 -25.55
N ASP A 871 -58.78 -0.21 -24.39
CA ASP A 871 -60.09 -0.17 -23.72
C ASP A 871 -60.02 0.19 -22.23
N THR A 872 -58.81 0.42 -21.72
CA THR A 872 -58.45 0.78 -20.34
C THR A 872 -58.77 -0.29 -19.29
N ASP A 873 -58.93 -1.55 -19.71
CA ASP A 873 -59.29 -2.66 -18.83
C ASP A 873 -58.09 -3.48 -18.28
N GLY A 874 -56.90 -3.30 -18.86
CA GLY A 874 -55.63 -3.90 -18.46
C GLY A 874 -55.03 -4.84 -19.50
N THR A 875 -53.82 -5.35 -19.29
CA THR A 875 -53.12 -6.19 -20.29
C THR A 875 -53.55 -7.67 -20.25
N GLY A 876 -53.67 -8.32 -21.40
CA GLY A 876 -53.81 -9.76 -21.59
C GLY A 876 -54.91 -10.23 -22.54
N ASP A 877 -55.50 -9.35 -23.36
CA ASP A 877 -56.54 -9.71 -24.33
C ASP A 877 -56.15 -9.39 -25.80
N PHE A 878 -57.13 -9.33 -26.71
CA PHE A 878 -56.85 -9.26 -28.16
C PHE A 878 -56.69 -7.83 -28.68
N ASP A 879 -56.95 -6.82 -27.85
CA ASP A 879 -56.86 -5.40 -28.18
C ASP A 879 -55.70 -4.68 -27.48
N ASP A 880 -54.72 -5.44 -26.97
CA ASP A 880 -53.41 -4.94 -26.51
C ASP A 880 -52.32 -4.98 -27.60
N GLU A 881 -52.70 -5.22 -28.86
CA GLU A 881 -51.78 -5.11 -30.00
C GLU A 881 -51.53 -3.63 -30.37
N GLU A 882 -50.34 -3.33 -30.90
CA GLU A 882 -49.98 -1.98 -31.38
C GLU A 882 -51.02 -1.46 -32.41
N ASP A 883 -51.43 -2.34 -33.32
CA ASP A 883 -52.37 -2.05 -34.40
C ASP A 883 -53.74 -2.72 -34.18
N LEU A 884 -54.81 -2.04 -34.59
CA LEU A 884 -56.16 -2.59 -34.58
C LEU A 884 -56.71 -2.80 -36.00
N LEU A 885 -57.28 -3.98 -36.26
CA LEU A 885 -57.89 -4.37 -37.54
C LEU A 885 -59.36 -4.77 -37.37
N GLY A 886 -60.15 -4.63 -38.45
CA GLY A 886 -61.53 -5.11 -38.48
C GLY A 886 -62.54 -4.23 -37.74
N LEU A 887 -62.25 -2.94 -37.65
CA LEU A 887 -62.99 -1.98 -36.84
C LEU A 887 -64.29 -1.51 -37.51
N VAL A 888 -65.28 -1.22 -36.68
CA VAL A 888 -66.55 -0.56 -37.07
C VAL A 888 -66.48 0.94 -36.76
N PRO A 889 -67.40 1.78 -37.25
CA PRO A 889 -67.35 3.21 -36.97
C PRO A 889 -67.49 3.50 -35.47
N GLY A 890 -66.55 4.25 -34.92
CA GLY A 890 -66.43 4.49 -33.49
C GLY A 890 -65.21 5.33 -33.13
N THR A 891 -65.13 5.71 -31.87
CA THR A 891 -63.95 6.35 -31.28
C THR A 891 -63.20 5.30 -30.47
N TYR A 892 -61.93 5.12 -30.77
CA TYR A 892 -61.02 4.18 -30.12
C TYR A 892 -59.96 4.97 -29.37
N GLN A 893 -59.77 4.69 -28.09
CA GLN A 893 -58.77 5.34 -27.25
C GLN A 893 -57.63 4.35 -27.03
N VAL A 894 -56.38 4.80 -27.01
CA VAL A 894 -55.25 3.95 -26.61
C VAL A 894 -54.48 4.63 -25.51
N SER A 895 -54.10 3.85 -24.51
CA SER A 895 -53.13 4.18 -23.48
C SER A 895 -51.83 3.45 -23.82
N VAL A 896 -50.73 4.18 -23.95
CA VAL A 896 -49.40 3.61 -24.18
C VAL A 896 -48.52 3.95 -23.00
N ILE A 897 -47.96 2.92 -22.36
CA ILE A 897 -47.03 3.05 -21.25
C ILE A 897 -45.66 2.52 -21.71
N ASP A 898 -44.60 3.28 -21.47
CA ASP A 898 -43.23 2.85 -21.79
C ASP A 898 -42.53 2.18 -20.58
N SER A 899 -41.27 1.76 -20.76
CA SER A 899 -40.51 1.06 -19.71
C SER A 899 -40.16 1.94 -18.50
N SER A 900 -40.28 3.27 -18.62
CA SER A 900 -40.15 4.24 -17.52
C SER A 900 -41.49 4.63 -16.90
N ALA A 901 -42.56 3.89 -17.21
CA ALA A 901 -43.93 4.14 -16.76
C ALA A 901 -44.54 5.47 -17.24
N CYS A 902 -43.99 6.09 -18.29
CA CYS A 902 -44.60 7.26 -18.89
C CYS A 902 -45.85 6.87 -19.67
N LEU A 903 -46.97 7.53 -19.35
CA LEU A 903 -48.27 7.29 -19.98
C LEU A 903 -48.57 8.36 -21.04
N SER A 904 -48.95 7.92 -22.24
CA SER A 904 -49.58 8.78 -23.25
C SER A 904 -50.92 8.18 -23.68
N VAL A 905 -51.92 9.04 -23.85
CA VAL A 905 -53.27 8.62 -24.23
C VAL A 905 -53.67 9.38 -25.49
N ALA A 906 -54.12 8.65 -26.51
CA ALA A 906 -54.63 9.21 -27.75
C ALA A 906 -56.02 8.66 -28.07
N SER A 907 -56.75 9.34 -28.96
CA SER A 907 -58.05 8.85 -29.44
C SER A 907 -58.16 9.05 -30.94
N PHE A 908 -58.62 8.02 -31.62
CA PHE A 908 -58.72 7.94 -33.06
C PHE A 908 -60.16 7.60 -33.46
N GLU A 909 -60.65 8.22 -34.54
CA GLU A 909 -62.03 8.02 -35.01
C GLU A 909 -62.05 7.25 -36.33
N VAL A 910 -62.80 6.16 -36.36
CA VAL A 910 -63.14 5.42 -37.58
C VAL A 910 -64.54 5.83 -38.00
N PHE A 911 -64.70 6.28 -39.25
CA PHE A 911 -66.01 6.62 -39.82
C PHE A 911 -66.42 5.62 -40.90
N SER A 912 -67.71 5.61 -41.22
CA SER A 912 -68.21 4.94 -42.43
C SER A 912 -68.09 5.89 -43.62
N ILE A 913 -67.46 5.45 -44.70
CA ILE A 913 -67.44 6.17 -45.97
C ILE A 913 -68.58 5.63 -46.85
N PRO A 914 -69.62 6.43 -47.15
CA PRO A 914 -70.66 6.01 -48.07
C PRO A 914 -70.07 5.79 -49.47
N LYS A 915 -70.41 4.66 -50.10
CA LYS A 915 -70.04 4.35 -51.49
C LYS A 915 -70.66 5.32 -52.50
#